data_AF-A0A5C5YBA0-F1
#
_entry.id   AF-A0A5C5YBA0-F1
#
_cell.length_a   1.000
_cell.length_b   1.000
_cell.length_c   1.000
_cell.angle_alpha   90.00
_cell.angle_beta   90.00
_cell.angle_gamma   90.00
#
_symmetry.space_group_name_H-M   'P 1'
#
loop_
_entity.id
_entity.type
_entity.pdbx_description
1 polymer ?
#
loop_
_entity_poly.entity_id
_entity_poly.type
_entity_poly.pdbx_seq_one_letter_code
_entity_poly.pdbx_strand_id
1 'polypeptide(L)'
;MNPATIDYAKTGVRRLLVVDDQPHIHDTFDRIFQQQSSADGDLADFEARFLNSAAAPSAHDVESPNEMPAYELNHASGCDQAVALMQAAVSDGQRFSVAFVDMKMPQGPDGIETTRRLWELDERLQIVICTAHSDRPWKDVLQQLGYNDRLLLLKKPFESDEVRQLALSLSEKYRLSAIRTHQINELQTEVSLRRSVEDELREMAQRDNLTRLPNRCFLLQQLEKIIQKHRRNVQRLDAVLFLDLDNFKIINDSLGHDAGDLLLNEVASRLKECVRDYDLLTRFEDQQRFCDQGEETMRLGGDEFVVVLECLSGTDDAMRVAQRIVKRVAEPFKLGDRWVNVGTSVGVAFVDAQIRDAHEALRNADTAMYRAKTSGRGRVAVFDKSMHAAVCARLEMEEQLRRAVDHGDFRLLYQPIVDLSNGRIKGVETLLRWQNERGVNVSPDEFVPVMEEVGLISAVGEWVIRESTTQFGGMLQRLPDSIRDTIYLGVNLSSRQLNDQSFLRRLLQILDETGFDRRRFKLEMRETADQRSGARALAGMQSLNQSGIGIHIDDFGKGQSSLLCFQAYPVETVKIDRSFTAQIVSDNSHAVITRAVIQLAHQLGARIVAEGVESEQQMSLLRRWGCNMAQGYFFAPPLSLEDLERLIVQPTRSTGVKSLIGDVGGIFYHDGQPIVSGIS
;
A
#
# COMPACT_ATOMS: atom_id res chain seq x y z
N MET A 1 -22.69 -44.00 1.77
CA MET A 1 -23.88 -44.83 1.46
C MET A 1 -24.04 -45.89 2.53
N ASN A 2 -25.26 -46.17 2.98
CA ASN A 2 -25.53 -47.49 3.56
C ASN A 2 -25.65 -48.45 2.35
N PRO A 3 -24.77 -49.45 2.20
CA PRO A 3 -24.72 -50.32 1.02
C PRO A 3 -26.09 -50.98 0.68
N ALA A 4 -26.97 -51.14 1.66
CA ALA A 4 -28.31 -51.70 1.49
C ALA A 4 -29.23 -50.91 0.53
N THR A 5 -29.08 -49.57 0.42
CA THR A 5 -29.97 -48.75 -0.45
C THR A 5 -29.58 -48.82 -1.93
N ILE A 6 -28.32 -49.15 -2.22
CA ILE A 6 -27.83 -49.41 -3.58
C ILE A 6 -28.24 -50.82 -4.02
N ASP A 7 -28.27 -51.77 -3.07
CA ASP A 7 -28.61 -53.17 -3.34
C ASP A 7 -30.06 -53.32 -3.81
N TYR A 8 -30.99 -52.57 -3.22
CA TYR A 8 -32.39 -52.49 -3.65
C TYR A 8 -32.58 -51.96 -5.09
N ALA A 9 -31.61 -51.20 -5.61
CA ALA A 9 -31.61 -50.70 -6.98
C ALA A 9 -30.98 -51.70 -7.97
N LYS A 10 -30.32 -52.76 -7.50
CA LYS A 10 -29.62 -53.77 -8.30
C LYS A 10 -30.27 -55.16 -8.29
N THR A 11 -31.03 -55.53 -7.26
CA THR A 11 -31.51 -56.91 -7.07
C THR A 11 -32.87 -57.24 -7.71
N GLY A 12 -33.62 -56.25 -8.22
CA GLY A 12 -34.89 -56.48 -8.91
C GLY A 12 -36.06 -57.01 -8.06
N VAL A 13 -35.82 -57.47 -6.82
CA VAL A 13 -36.83 -58.02 -5.90
C VAL A 13 -37.52 -56.90 -5.13
N ARG A 14 -38.86 -56.87 -5.17
CA ARG A 14 -39.69 -55.87 -4.50
C ARG A 14 -40.37 -56.45 -3.27
N ARG A 15 -40.04 -55.94 -2.09
CA ARG A 15 -40.64 -56.37 -0.82
C ARG A 15 -41.99 -55.68 -0.59
N LEU A 16 -43.02 -56.50 -0.40
CA LEU A 16 -44.38 -56.08 -0.12
C LEU A 16 -44.76 -56.51 1.30
N LEU A 17 -45.49 -55.67 2.01
CA LEU A 17 -46.08 -55.98 3.31
C LEU A 17 -47.59 -56.16 3.14
N VAL A 18 -48.16 -57.26 3.62
CA VAL A 18 -49.61 -57.49 3.65
C VAL A 18 -50.06 -57.52 5.10
N VAL A 19 -50.99 -56.64 5.46
CA VAL A 19 -51.51 -56.49 6.82
C VAL A 19 -53.00 -56.80 6.82
N ASP A 20 -53.38 -57.96 7.34
CA ASP A 20 -54.76 -58.43 7.46
C ASP A 20 -54.84 -59.47 8.59
N ASP A 21 -55.90 -59.42 9.42
CA ASP A 21 -56.09 -60.34 10.54
C ASP A 21 -56.51 -61.75 10.09
N GLN A 22 -56.88 -61.92 8.81
CA GLN A 22 -57.42 -63.18 8.28
C GLN A 22 -56.35 -63.96 7.49
N PRO A 23 -55.93 -65.16 7.96
CA PRO A 23 -54.86 -65.93 7.32
C PRO A 23 -55.11 -66.30 5.85
N HIS A 24 -56.37 -66.54 5.47
CA HIS A 24 -56.73 -66.90 4.10
C HIS A 24 -56.52 -65.73 3.10
N ILE A 25 -56.46 -64.48 3.60
CA ILE A 25 -56.11 -63.32 2.77
C ILE A 25 -54.62 -63.34 2.45
N HIS A 26 -53.76 -63.71 3.40
CA HIS A 26 -52.33 -63.91 3.15
C HIS A 26 -52.10 -64.95 2.05
N ASP A 27 -52.77 -66.11 2.14
CA ASP A 27 -52.73 -67.16 1.10
C ASP A 27 -53.22 -66.68 -0.28
N THR A 28 -54.10 -65.67 -0.30
CA THR A 28 -54.61 -65.07 -1.54
C THR A 28 -53.57 -64.16 -2.15
N PHE A 29 -52.92 -63.31 -1.35
CA PHE A 29 -51.81 -62.48 -1.81
C PHE A 29 -50.62 -63.33 -2.28
N ASP A 30 -50.29 -64.43 -1.59
CA ASP A 30 -49.25 -65.35 -2.04
C ASP A 30 -49.55 -65.95 -3.41
N ARG A 31 -50.79 -66.38 -3.65
CA ARG A 31 -51.24 -66.86 -4.98
C ARG A 31 -51.20 -65.76 -6.04
N ILE A 32 -51.56 -64.53 -5.68
CA ILE A 32 -51.50 -63.38 -6.58
C ILE A 32 -50.06 -63.10 -6.99
N PHE A 33 -49.04 -63.30 -6.15
CA PHE A 33 -47.67 -62.92 -6.47
C PHE A 33 -46.73 -64.10 -6.81
N GLN A 34 -47.22 -65.36 -6.82
CA GLN A 34 -46.49 -66.52 -7.34
C GLN A 34 -46.30 -66.47 -8.88
N GLN A 35 -45.11 -66.86 -9.35
CA GLN A 35 -44.72 -66.90 -10.76
C GLN A 35 -45.59 -67.88 -11.57
N GLN A 36 -46.27 -67.41 -12.63
CA GLN A 36 -46.84 -68.29 -13.65
C GLN A 36 -45.78 -68.57 -14.72
N SER A 37 -45.16 -69.75 -14.69
CA SER A 37 -44.37 -70.27 -15.81
C SER A 37 -45.27 -71.09 -16.74
N SER A 38 -45.79 -70.51 -17.82
CA SER A 38 -46.20 -71.26 -19.04
C SER A 38 -46.92 -70.34 -20.04
N ALA A 39 -46.32 -70.10 -21.23
CA ALA A 39 -47.01 -70.07 -22.54
C ALA A 39 -46.14 -69.58 -23.73
N ASP A 40 -44.89 -69.15 -23.56
CA ASP A 40 -44.17 -68.42 -24.65
C ASP A 40 -43.08 -69.23 -25.39
N GLY A 41 -42.94 -70.53 -25.12
CA GLY A 41 -41.88 -71.37 -25.70
C GLY A 41 -41.94 -71.55 -27.22
N ASP A 42 -43.12 -71.42 -27.83
CA ASP A 42 -43.30 -71.67 -29.27
C ASP A 42 -43.01 -70.44 -30.15
N LEU A 43 -43.00 -69.22 -29.60
CA LEU A 43 -42.70 -68.01 -30.37
C LEU A 43 -41.19 -67.80 -30.58
N ALA A 44 -40.37 -68.15 -29.57
CA ALA A 44 -38.93 -67.94 -29.61
C ALA A 44 -38.20 -68.84 -30.65
N ASP A 45 -38.71 -70.05 -30.89
CA ASP A 45 -38.13 -70.99 -31.88
C ASP A 45 -38.45 -70.58 -33.33
N PHE A 46 -39.50 -69.78 -33.54
CA PHE A 46 -39.85 -69.20 -34.84
C PHE A 46 -38.96 -67.99 -35.19
N GLU A 47 -38.66 -67.12 -34.23
CA GLU A 47 -37.80 -65.94 -34.44
C GLU A 47 -36.33 -66.33 -34.69
N ALA A 48 -35.83 -67.38 -34.03
CA ALA A 48 -34.45 -67.85 -34.18
C ALA A 48 -34.11 -68.38 -35.59
N ARG A 49 -35.12 -68.80 -36.37
CA ARG A 49 -34.92 -69.30 -37.74
C ARG A 49 -34.91 -68.21 -38.81
N PHE A 50 -35.33 -66.99 -38.50
CA PHE A 50 -35.59 -65.97 -39.53
C PHE A 50 -34.49 -64.90 -39.68
N LEU A 51 -33.66 -64.66 -38.67
CA LEU A 51 -32.69 -63.56 -38.68
C LEU A 51 -31.24 -64.04 -38.55
N ASN A 52 -30.55 -64.12 -39.68
CA ASN A 52 -29.13 -64.46 -39.76
C ASN A 52 -28.33 -63.24 -40.27
N SER A 53 -27.75 -62.42 -39.37
CA SER A 53 -26.49 -61.68 -39.64
C SER A 53 -25.93 -60.89 -38.42
N ALA A 54 -24.66 -61.20 -38.11
CA ALA A 54 -23.53 -60.31 -37.72
C ALA A 54 -23.60 -59.32 -36.53
N ALA A 55 -23.00 -59.76 -35.41
CA ALA A 55 -21.96 -59.11 -34.57
C ALA A 55 -22.09 -57.65 -34.04
N ALA A 56 -22.34 -57.51 -32.72
CA ALA A 56 -21.62 -56.70 -31.70
C ALA A 56 -22.42 -56.67 -30.36
N PRO A 57 -21.88 -56.13 -29.26
CA PRO A 57 -20.84 -56.63 -28.34
C PRO A 57 -21.42 -57.36 -27.11
N SER A 58 -20.55 -57.96 -26.29
CA SER A 58 -20.86 -58.78 -25.10
C SER A 58 -21.77 -58.07 -24.07
N ALA A 59 -23.00 -58.58 -23.94
CA ALA A 59 -23.95 -58.22 -22.89
C ALA A 59 -23.70 -59.08 -21.64
N HIS A 60 -23.18 -58.48 -20.58
CA HIS A 60 -23.53 -58.89 -19.23
C HIS A 60 -24.72 -58.02 -18.78
N ASP A 61 -25.77 -58.71 -18.33
CA ASP A 61 -26.87 -58.21 -17.52
C ASP A 61 -27.81 -57.17 -18.17
N VAL A 62 -28.46 -57.56 -19.26
CA VAL A 62 -29.73 -56.95 -19.66
C VAL A 62 -30.83 -57.92 -19.26
N GLU A 63 -31.57 -57.60 -18.20
CA GLU A 63 -32.82 -58.29 -17.84
C GLU A 63 -33.71 -58.37 -19.09
N SER A 64 -34.20 -59.58 -19.42
CA SER A 64 -35.14 -59.78 -20.52
C SER A 64 -36.35 -58.86 -20.34
N PRO A 65 -36.78 -58.07 -21.35
CA PRO A 65 -37.80 -57.02 -21.19
C PRO A 65 -39.22 -57.53 -20.84
N ASN A 66 -39.42 -58.84 -20.72
CA ASN A 66 -40.71 -59.50 -20.63
C ASN A 66 -40.88 -60.38 -19.37
N GLU A 67 -39.90 -60.40 -18.45
CA GLU A 67 -40.06 -61.13 -17.19
C GLU A 67 -40.74 -60.26 -16.13
N MET A 68 -41.81 -60.79 -15.54
CA MET A 68 -42.50 -60.12 -14.45
C MET A 68 -41.57 -60.01 -13.23
N PRO A 69 -41.50 -58.84 -12.57
CA PRO A 69 -40.59 -58.58 -11.48
C PRO A 69 -40.87 -59.49 -10.27
N ALA A 70 -39.81 -59.93 -9.61
CA ALA A 70 -39.91 -60.78 -8.43
C ALA A 70 -40.43 -59.99 -7.22
N TYR A 71 -41.34 -60.59 -6.45
CA TYR A 71 -41.89 -60.01 -5.23
C TYR A 71 -41.54 -60.90 -4.02
N GLU A 72 -41.13 -60.26 -2.93
CA GLU A 72 -41.00 -60.91 -1.62
C GLU A 72 -42.15 -60.42 -0.74
N LEU A 73 -42.96 -61.34 -0.22
CA LEU A 73 -44.11 -60.99 0.60
C LEU A 73 -43.83 -61.27 2.07
N ASN A 74 -44.16 -60.30 2.91
CA ASN A 74 -44.21 -60.46 4.35
C ASN A 74 -45.63 -60.19 4.83
N HIS A 75 -46.11 -61.03 5.75
CA HIS A 75 -47.48 -60.97 6.25
C HIS A 75 -47.49 -60.55 7.72
N ALA A 76 -48.48 -59.74 8.09
CA ALA A 76 -48.75 -59.32 9.46
C ALA A 76 -50.23 -59.49 9.80
N SER A 77 -50.51 -60.18 10.91
CA SER A 77 -51.84 -60.34 11.50
C SER A 77 -52.13 -59.18 12.46
N GLY A 78 -52.21 -57.97 11.90
CA GLY A 78 -52.59 -56.76 12.62
C GLY A 78 -51.49 -55.69 12.74
N CYS A 79 -51.88 -54.54 13.30
CA CYS A 79 -51.06 -53.32 13.36
C CYS A 79 -49.71 -53.51 14.05
N ASP A 80 -49.68 -54.11 15.24
CA ASP A 80 -48.48 -54.17 16.07
C ASP A 80 -47.40 -55.07 15.44
N GLN A 81 -47.82 -56.17 14.80
CA GLN A 81 -46.91 -57.04 14.04
C GLN A 81 -46.38 -56.33 12.79
N ALA A 82 -47.21 -55.56 12.09
CA ALA A 82 -46.80 -54.78 10.92
C ALA A 82 -45.76 -53.71 11.30
N VAL A 83 -45.97 -53.00 12.40
CA VAL A 83 -45.04 -52.01 12.95
C VAL A 83 -43.70 -52.67 13.33
N ALA A 84 -43.73 -53.83 14.00
CA ALA A 84 -42.50 -54.56 14.36
C ALA A 84 -41.71 -55.02 13.13
N LEU A 85 -42.38 -55.58 12.12
CA LEU A 85 -41.75 -55.96 10.85
C LEU A 85 -41.18 -54.75 10.12
N MET A 86 -41.89 -53.62 10.12
CA MET A 86 -41.42 -52.39 9.49
C MET A 86 -40.21 -51.80 10.20
N GLN A 87 -40.18 -51.82 11.54
CA GLN A 87 -39.02 -51.40 12.32
C GLN A 87 -37.78 -52.23 12.01
N ALA A 88 -37.90 -53.56 11.97
CA ALA A 88 -36.82 -54.46 11.60
C ALA A 88 -36.37 -54.24 10.14
N ALA A 89 -37.31 -54.08 9.21
CA ALA A 89 -37.01 -53.78 7.82
C ALA A 89 -36.26 -52.45 7.63
N VAL A 90 -36.60 -51.43 8.43
CA VAL A 90 -35.93 -50.13 8.42
C VAL A 90 -34.53 -50.21 9.04
N SER A 91 -34.35 -50.97 10.13
CA SER A 91 -33.04 -51.17 10.77
C SER A 91 -32.07 -51.94 9.88
N ASP A 92 -32.58 -52.98 9.22
CA ASP A 92 -31.78 -53.91 8.42
C ASP A 92 -31.54 -53.39 6.99
N GLY A 93 -32.12 -52.22 6.66
CA GLY A 93 -31.99 -51.57 5.36
C GLY A 93 -32.80 -52.24 4.23
N GLN A 94 -33.60 -53.26 4.54
CA GLN A 94 -34.48 -53.97 3.60
C GLN A 94 -35.92 -53.47 3.69
N ARG A 95 -36.15 -52.20 3.33
CA ARG A 95 -37.45 -51.53 3.50
C ARG A 95 -38.51 -52.07 2.54
N PHE A 96 -39.77 -52.09 2.98
CA PHE A 96 -40.91 -52.39 2.12
C PHE A 96 -41.20 -51.25 1.14
N SER A 97 -41.49 -51.57 -0.12
CA SER A 97 -41.86 -50.57 -1.13
C SER A 97 -43.36 -50.24 -1.09
N VAL A 98 -44.19 -51.26 -0.87
CA VAL A 98 -45.66 -51.16 -0.82
C VAL A 98 -46.21 -51.97 0.34
N ALA A 99 -47.21 -51.44 1.05
CA ALA A 99 -48.00 -52.19 2.01
C ALA A 99 -49.48 -52.24 1.58
N PHE A 100 -50.06 -53.44 1.54
CA PHE A 100 -51.50 -53.66 1.43
C PHE A 100 -52.06 -53.81 2.83
N VAL A 101 -52.96 -52.90 3.22
CA VAL A 101 -53.47 -52.82 4.60
C VAL A 101 -54.98 -52.96 4.58
N ASP A 102 -55.52 -53.93 5.32
CA ASP A 102 -56.96 -54.05 5.44
C ASP A 102 -57.58 -52.90 6.26
N MET A 103 -58.74 -52.41 5.83
CA MET A 103 -59.44 -51.32 6.51
C MET A 103 -59.98 -51.75 7.88
N LYS A 104 -60.41 -53.00 8.06
CA LYS A 104 -61.08 -53.48 9.28
C LYS A 104 -60.37 -54.71 9.87
N MET A 105 -59.47 -54.45 10.82
CA MET A 105 -58.78 -55.47 11.62
C MET A 105 -59.39 -55.56 13.02
N PRO A 106 -60.27 -56.54 13.32
CA PRO A 106 -61.04 -56.58 14.56
C PRO A 106 -60.20 -56.80 15.82
N GLN A 107 -58.98 -57.34 15.70
CA GLN A 107 -58.13 -57.66 16.84
C GLN A 107 -57.16 -56.51 17.22
N GLY A 108 -57.28 -55.34 16.58
CA GLY A 108 -56.38 -54.21 16.83
C GLY A 108 -56.80 -52.89 16.17
N PRO A 109 -55.86 -51.95 16.02
CA PRO A 109 -56.08 -50.70 15.31
C PRO A 109 -56.55 -50.92 13.86
N ASP A 110 -57.40 -50.03 13.34
CA ASP A 110 -57.91 -50.12 11.96
C ASP A 110 -56.84 -49.78 10.91
N GLY A 111 -57.18 -49.93 9.63
CA GLY A 111 -56.25 -49.68 8.54
C GLY A 111 -55.73 -48.25 8.47
N ILE A 112 -56.48 -47.27 8.99
CA ILE A 112 -56.08 -45.86 9.02
C ILE A 112 -55.00 -45.62 10.07
N GLU A 113 -55.24 -46.07 11.31
CA GLU A 113 -54.24 -45.95 12.38
C GLU A 113 -52.96 -46.74 12.04
N THR A 114 -53.12 -47.93 11.44
CA THR A 114 -51.98 -48.73 10.97
C THR A 114 -51.16 -47.98 9.91
N THR A 115 -51.82 -47.36 8.93
CA THR A 115 -51.16 -46.55 7.90
C THR A 115 -50.35 -45.40 8.50
N ARG A 116 -50.93 -44.69 9.48
CA ARG A 116 -50.24 -43.59 10.18
C ARG A 116 -48.95 -44.06 10.83
N ARG A 117 -49.01 -45.15 11.60
CA ARG A 117 -47.83 -45.71 12.31
C ARG A 117 -46.76 -46.23 11.36
N LEU A 118 -47.14 -46.83 10.23
CA LEU A 118 -46.19 -47.28 9.23
C LEU A 118 -45.46 -46.11 8.56
N TRP A 119 -46.14 -45.00 8.28
CA TRP A 119 -45.50 -43.80 7.74
C TRP A 119 -44.60 -43.05 8.73
N GLU A 120 -44.88 -43.12 10.03
CA GLU A 120 -43.96 -42.61 11.06
C GLU A 120 -42.61 -43.34 11.04
N LEU A 121 -42.58 -44.59 10.57
CA LEU A 121 -41.37 -45.41 10.44
C LEU A 121 -40.68 -45.24 9.07
N ASP A 122 -41.46 -45.17 7.99
CA ASP A 122 -40.95 -44.82 6.67
C ASP A 122 -41.95 -43.97 5.90
N GLU A 123 -41.69 -42.67 5.84
CA GLU A 123 -42.50 -41.71 5.09
C GLU A 123 -42.55 -42.01 3.59
N ARG A 124 -41.65 -42.84 3.04
CA ARG A 124 -41.64 -43.17 1.61
C ARG A 124 -42.55 -44.35 1.26
N LEU A 125 -42.97 -45.16 2.23
CA LEU A 125 -43.78 -46.35 2.01
C LEU A 125 -45.06 -46.01 1.25
N GLN A 126 -45.34 -46.75 0.17
CA GLN A 126 -46.62 -46.63 -0.55
C GLN A 126 -47.64 -47.56 0.10
N ILE A 127 -48.87 -47.10 0.30
CA ILE A 127 -49.89 -47.87 1.00
C ILE A 127 -51.15 -48.00 0.14
N VAL A 128 -51.64 -49.22 0.02
CA VAL A 128 -52.93 -49.54 -0.59
C VAL A 128 -53.86 -50.02 0.51
N ILE A 129 -54.87 -49.24 0.86
CA ILE A 129 -55.88 -49.68 1.83
C ILE A 129 -56.93 -50.52 1.12
N CYS A 130 -57.05 -51.78 1.52
CA CYS A 130 -58.07 -52.70 1.03
C CYS A 130 -59.36 -52.50 1.84
N THR A 131 -60.46 -52.16 1.18
CA THR A 131 -61.74 -51.81 1.84
C THR A 131 -62.92 -52.49 1.15
N ALA A 132 -63.93 -52.91 1.91
CA ALA A 132 -65.24 -53.29 1.39
C ALA A 132 -66.13 -52.06 1.14
N HIS A 133 -67.27 -52.25 0.47
CA HIS A 133 -68.19 -51.15 0.10
C HIS A 133 -68.81 -50.40 1.30
N SER A 134 -68.76 -50.98 2.50
CA SER A 134 -69.46 -50.52 3.70
C SER A 134 -68.55 -50.05 4.85
N ASP A 135 -67.24 -49.93 4.64
CA ASP A 135 -66.30 -49.72 5.75
C ASP A 135 -66.20 -48.26 6.19
N ARG A 136 -65.70 -47.36 5.33
CA ARG A 136 -65.68 -45.90 5.56
C ARG A 136 -65.67 -45.15 4.22
N PRO A 137 -66.31 -43.97 4.10
CA PRO A 137 -66.22 -43.16 2.89
C PRO A 137 -64.82 -42.54 2.72
N TRP A 138 -64.35 -42.41 1.47
CA TRP A 138 -63.02 -41.89 1.12
C TRP A 138 -62.67 -40.53 1.77
N LYS A 139 -63.67 -39.68 1.96
CA LYS A 139 -63.51 -38.36 2.59
C LYS A 139 -62.95 -38.46 4.01
N ASP A 140 -63.36 -39.48 4.76
CA ASP A 140 -62.94 -39.66 6.16
C ASP A 140 -61.50 -40.18 6.22
N VAL A 141 -61.11 -41.04 5.27
CA VAL A 141 -59.72 -41.52 5.13
C VAL A 141 -58.79 -40.35 4.82
N LEU A 142 -59.16 -39.48 3.88
CA LEU A 142 -58.39 -38.29 3.53
C LEU A 142 -58.31 -37.26 4.66
N GLN A 143 -59.37 -37.10 5.46
CA GLN A 143 -59.34 -36.17 6.61
C GLN A 143 -58.35 -36.62 7.69
N GLN A 144 -58.12 -37.93 7.83
CA GLN A 144 -57.25 -38.48 8.88
C GLN A 144 -55.80 -38.75 8.43
N LEU A 145 -55.57 -39.00 7.14
CA LEU A 145 -54.26 -39.33 6.56
C LEU A 145 -53.70 -38.22 5.65
N GLY A 146 -54.52 -37.22 5.34
CA GLY A 146 -54.17 -36.08 4.50
C GLY A 146 -54.19 -36.39 2.99
N TYR A 147 -54.09 -35.34 2.19
CA TYR A 147 -53.92 -35.45 0.74
C TYR A 147 -52.47 -35.76 0.42
N ASN A 148 -52.18 -37.01 0.07
CA ASN A 148 -50.87 -37.40 -0.43
C ASN A 148 -51.00 -38.43 -1.55
N ASP A 149 -49.95 -38.54 -2.36
CA ASP A 149 -49.88 -39.43 -3.51
C ASP A 149 -49.35 -40.83 -3.15
N ARG A 150 -49.19 -41.11 -1.86
CA ARG A 150 -48.66 -42.37 -1.30
C ARG A 150 -49.76 -43.34 -0.89
N LEU A 151 -51.03 -42.95 -1.03
CA LEU A 151 -52.19 -43.70 -0.60
C LEU A 151 -53.12 -44.00 -1.78
N LEU A 152 -53.46 -45.27 -1.95
CA LEU A 152 -54.52 -45.72 -2.86
C LEU A 152 -55.54 -46.57 -2.11
N LEU A 153 -56.78 -46.62 -2.63
CA LEU A 153 -57.82 -47.51 -2.13
C LEU A 153 -58.03 -48.65 -3.14
N LEU A 154 -58.13 -49.87 -2.61
CA LEU A 154 -58.50 -51.06 -3.38
C LEU A 154 -59.79 -51.65 -2.81
N LYS A 155 -60.82 -51.77 -3.64
CA LYS A 155 -62.13 -52.25 -3.20
C LYS A 155 -62.20 -53.79 -3.25
N LYS A 156 -62.65 -54.45 -2.19
CA LYS A 156 -62.88 -55.91 -2.14
C LYS A 156 -64.26 -56.28 -2.76
N PRO A 157 -64.38 -57.38 -3.54
CA PRO A 157 -63.29 -58.23 -4.05
C PRO A 157 -62.54 -57.54 -5.19
N PHE A 158 -61.23 -57.79 -5.30
CA PHE A 158 -60.34 -57.22 -6.32
C PHE A 158 -59.82 -58.32 -7.26
N GLU A 159 -59.45 -57.93 -8.48
CA GLU A 159 -58.83 -58.85 -9.44
C GLU A 159 -57.32 -58.97 -9.21
N SER A 160 -56.73 -60.12 -9.53
CA SER A 160 -55.29 -60.36 -9.32
C SER A 160 -54.41 -59.37 -10.11
N ASP A 161 -54.84 -59.01 -11.32
CA ASP A 161 -54.10 -58.09 -12.19
C ASP A 161 -54.12 -56.64 -11.65
N GLU A 162 -55.22 -56.21 -11.02
CA GLU A 162 -55.30 -54.89 -10.36
C GLU A 162 -54.27 -54.78 -9.23
N VAL A 163 -54.16 -55.81 -8.39
CA VAL A 163 -53.19 -55.84 -7.28
C VAL A 163 -51.75 -55.85 -7.80
N ARG A 164 -51.45 -56.63 -8.85
CA ARG A 164 -50.13 -56.67 -9.49
C ARG A 164 -49.75 -55.34 -10.12
N GLN A 165 -50.68 -54.68 -10.83
CA GLN A 165 -50.45 -53.37 -11.44
C GLN A 165 -50.17 -52.29 -10.40
N LEU A 166 -50.91 -52.30 -9.28
CA LEU A 166 -50.68 -51.39 -8.16
C LEU A 166 -49.33 -51.63 -7.51
N ALA A 167 -48.98 -52.88 -7.21
CA ALA A 167 -47.70 -53.24 -6.60
C ALA A 167 -46.51 -52.82 -7.50
N LEU A 168 -46.59 -53.06 -8.81
CA LEU A 168 -45.59 -52.65 -9.79
C LEU A 168 -45.44 -51.12 -9.80
N SER A 169 -46.53 -50.39 -10.02
CA SER A 169 -46.51 -48.94 -10.20
C SER A 169 -46.01 -48.21 -8.95
N LEU A 170 -46.49 -48.64 -7.77
CA LEU A 170 -46.10 -48.05 -6.50
C LEU A 170 -44.66 -48.43 -6.10
N SER A 171 -44.21 -49.64 -6.39
CA SER A 171 -42.81 -50.03 -6.13
C SER A 171 -41.83 -49.23 -6.99
N GLU A 172 -42.15 -49.02 -8.27
CA GLU A 172 -41.33 -48.15 -9.13
C GLU A 172 -41.33 -46.71 -8.65
N LYS A 173 -42.47 -46.20 -8.19
CA LYS A 173 -42.56 -44.86 -7.59
C LYS A 173 -41.67 -44.73 -6.35
N TYR A 174 -41.69 -45.71 -5.45
CA TYR A 174 -40.81 -45.76 -4.28
C TYR A 174 -39.33 -45.69 -4.69
N ARG A 175 -38.94 -46.54 -5.66
CA ARG A 175 -37.58 -46.63 -6.18
C ARG A 175 -37.11 -45.32 -6.82
N LEU A 176 -37.93 -44.73 -7.70
CA LEU A 176 -37.62 -43.46 -8.35
C LEU A 176 -37.51 -42.30 -7.35
N SER A 177 -38.36 -42.28 -6.32
CA SER A 177 -38.28 -41.29 -5.24
C SER A 177 -36.96 -41.41 -4.48
N ALA A 178 -36.53 -42.62 -4.12
CA ALA A 178 -35.26 -42.86 -3.44
C ALA A 178 -34.04 -42.40 -4.29
N ILE A 179 -34.03 -42.72 -5.59
CA ILE A 179 -32.97 -42.29 -6.51
C ILE A 179 -32.93 -40.76 -6.61
N ARG A 180 -34.09 -40.10 -6.74
CA ARG A 180 -34.19 -38.65 -6.84
C ARG A 180 -33.64 -37.95 -5.60
N THR A 181 -34.03 -38.39 -4.41
CA THR A 181 -33.53 -37.80 -3.15
C THR A 181 -32.01 -37.94 -3.04
N HIS A 182 -31.46 -39.08 -3.44
CA HIS A 182 -30.02 -39.28 -3.47
C HIS A 182 -29.31 -38.28 -4.40
N GLN A 183 -29.78 -38.17 -5.64
CA GLN A 183 -29.20 -37.24 -6.63
C GLN A 183 -29.26 -35.78 -6.15
N ILE A 184 -30.36 -35.37 -5.51
CA ILE A 184 -30.48 -34.01 -4.94
C ILE A 184 -29.44 -33.78 -3.85
N ASN A 185 -29.23 -34.73 -2.95
CA ASN A 185 -28.24 -34.61 -1.87
C ASN A 185 -26.80 -34.56 -2.41
N GLU A 186 -26.48 -35.37 -3.43
CA GLU A 186 -25.17 -35.33 -4.10
C GLU A 186 -24.93 -33.97 -4.76
N LEU A 187 -25.92 -33.46 -5.51
CA LEU A 187 -25.84 -32.15 -6.13
C LEU A 187 -25.71 -31.02 -5.10
N GLN A 188 -26.43 -31.08 -3.99
CA GLN A 188 -26.31 -30.09 -2.90
C GLN A 188 -24.90 -30.09 -2.28
N THR A 189 -24.32 -31.28 -2.09
CA THR A 189 -22.96 -31.42 -1.56
C THR A 189 -21.93 -30.85 -2.53
N GLU A 190 -22.04 -31.18 -3.82
CA GLU A 190 -21.17 -30.66 -4.88
C GLU A 190 -21.29 -29.14 -5.02
N VAL A 191 -22.50 -28.58 -5.00
CA VAL A 191 -22.72 -27.12 -5.05
C VAL A 191 -22.12 -26.44 -3.81
N SER A 192 -22.25 -27.04 -2.63
CA SER A 192 -21.67 -26.50 -1.40
C SER A 192 -20.14 -26.50 -1.44
N LEU A 193 -19.54 -27.59 -1.93
CA LEU A 193 -18.09 -27.69 -2.11
C LEU A 193 -17.58 -26.65 -3.12
N ARG A 194 -18.26 -26.51 -4.27
CA ARG A 194 -17.90 -25.50 -5.27
C ARG A 194 -17.95 -24.08 -4.71
N ARG A 195 -19.00 -23.74 -3.97
CA ARG A 195 -19.11 -22.42 -3.32
C ARG A 195 -17.98 -22.17 -2.33
N SER A 196 -17.63 -23.16 -1.50
CA SER A 196 -16.49 -23.05 -0.57
C SER A 196 -15.17 -22.79 -1.30
N VAL A 197 -14.93 -23.50 -2.41
CA VAL A 197 -13.71 -23.31 -3.21
C VAL A 197 -13.71 -21.95 -3.91
N GLU A 198 -14.85 -21.51 -4.45
CA GLU A 198 -14.98 -20.17 -5.04
C GLU A 198 -14.73 -19.06 -4.02
N ASP A 199 -15.23 -19.19 -2.79
CA ASP A 199 -15.01 -18.24 -1.71
C ASP A 199 -13.54 -18.21 -1.27
N GLU A 200 -12.89 -19.37 -1.10
CA GLU A 200 -11.45 -19.44 -0.83
C GLU A 200 -10.61 -18.82 -1.95
N LEU A 201 -10.91 -19.13 -3.21
CA LEU A 201 -10.22 -18.53 -4.37
C LEU A 201 -10.40 -17.01 -4.40
N ARG A 202 -11.59 -16.51 -4.04
CA ARG A 202 -11.88 -15.08 -3.98
C ARG A 202 -11.11 -14.41 -2.86
N GLU A 203 -11.01 -15.01 -1.68
CA GLU A 203 -10.18 -14.50 -0.58
C GLU A 203 -8.70 -14.46 -0.96
N MET A 204 -8.18 -15.54 -1.58
CA MET A 204 -6.79 -15.59 -2.04
C MET A 204 -6.49 -14.54 -3.12
N ALA A 205 -7.43 -14.29 -4.03
CA ALA A 205 -7.28 -13.28 -5.08
C ALA A 205 -7.31 -11.84 -4.55
N GLN A 206 -7.84 -11.61 -3.34
CA GLN A 206 -8.08 -10.27 -2.78
C GLN A 206 -7.18 -9.92 -1.59
N ARG A 207 -6.30 -10.82 -1.14
CA ARG A 207 -5.38 -10.57 -0.02
C ARG A 207 -3.91 -10.73 -0.41
N ASP A 208 -3.05 -10.07 0.34
CA ASP A 208 -1.60 -10.20 0.27
C ASP A 208 -1.15 -11.46 1.04
N ASN A 209 -0.25 -12.24 0.45
CA ASN A 209 0.16 -13.54 1.01
C ASN A 209 0.97 -13.42 2.29
N LEU A 210 1.73 -12.34 2.45
CA LEU A 210 2.60 -12.13 3.62
C LEU A 210 1.79 -11.58 4.80
N THR A 211 1.17 -10.41 4.63
CA THR A 211 0.52 -9.66 5.71
C THR A 211 -0.94 -10.03 5.93
N ARG A 212 -1.54 -10.81 5.02
CA ARG A 212 -2.98 -11.12 4.96
C ARG A 212 -3.89 -9.90 4.87
N LEU A 213 -3.33 -8.70 4.64
CA LEU A 213 -4.09 -7.50 4.34
C LEU A 213 -4.76 -7.62 2.97
N PRO A 214 -5.88 -6.93 2.72
CA PRO A 214 -6.39 -6.77 1.38
C PRO A 214 -5.34 -6.22 0.42
N ASN A 215 -5.35 -6.69 -0.82
CA ASN A 215 -4.39 -6.34 -1.85
C ASN A 215 -4.89 -5.19 -2.74
N ARG A 216 -4.09 -4.83 -3.75
CA ARG A 216 -4.42 -3.78 -4.71
C ARG A 216 -5.75 -3.99 -5.45
N CYS A 217 -6.09 -5.24 -5.80
CA CYS A 217 -7.34 -5.55 -6.50
C CYS A 217 -8.55 -5.21 -5.63
N PHE A 218 -8.51 -5.62 -4.36
CA PHE A 218 -9.55 -5.28 -3.39
C PHE A 218 -9.67 -3.76 -3.19
N LEU A 219 -8.53 -3.07 -3.01
CA LEU A 219 -8.51 -1.61 -2.82
C LEU A 219 -9.22 -0.88 -3.97
N LEU A 220 -8.88 -1.19 -5.23
CA LEU A 220 -9.48 -0.52 -6.38
C LEU A 220 -11.00 -0.74 -6.42
N GLN A 221 -11.47 -1.94 -6.10
CA GLN A 221 -12.91 -2.22 -6.02
C GLN A 221 -13.60 -1.43 -4.90
N GLN A 222 -12.97 -1.27 -3.73
CA GLN A 222 -13.55 -0.48 -2.64
C GLN A 222 -13.54 1.02 -2.93
N LEU A 223 -12.46 1.55 -3.48
CA LEU A 223 -12.39 2.97 -3.89
C LEU A 223 -13.45 3.30 -4.93
N GLU A 224 -13.69 2.41 -5.90
CA GLU A 224 -14.72 2.64 -6.92
C GLU A 224 -16.13 2.71 -6.29
N LYS A 225 -16.42 1.86 -5.30
CA LYS A 225 -17.67 1.95 -4.52
C LYS A 225 -17.76 3.27 -3.76
N ILE A 226 -16.69 3.71 -3.12
CA ILE A 226 -16.63 4.98 -2.37
C ILE A 226 -16.90 6.17 -3.29
N ILE A 227 -16.24 6.22 -4.45
CA ILE A 227 -16.44 7.28 -5.46
C ILE A 227 -17.89 7.29 -5.96
N GLN A 228 -18.49 6.12 -6.20
CA GLN A 228 -19.90 6.03 -6.55
C GLN A 228 -20.84 6.56 -5.46
N LYS A 229 -20.51 6.37 -4.17
CA LYS A 229 -21.27 6.96 -3.05
C LYS A 229 -21.16 8.50 -3.06
N HIS A 230 -19.97 9.06 -3.32
CA HIS A 230 -19.77 10.51 -3.44
C HIS A 230 -20.55 11.15 -4.59
N ARG A 231 -20.69 10.46 -5.72
CA ARG A 231 -21.55 10.93 -6.83
C ARG A 231 -23.03 11.05 -6.44
N ARG A 232 -23.48 10.30 -5.42
CA ARG A 232 -24.87 10.29 -4.92
C ARG A 232 -25.08 11.21 -3.72
N ASN A 233 -24.05 11.48 -2.91
CA ASN A 233 -24.13 12.34 -1.73
C ASN A 233 -22.91 13.26 -1.62
N VAL A 234 -23.12 14.55 -1.88
CA VAL A 234 -22.07 15.58 -1.97
C VAL A 234 -21.52 15.99 -0.60
N GLN A 235 -22.22 15.69 0.51
CA GLN A 235 -21.78 16.07 1.87
C GLN A 235 -20.86 15.05 2.54
N ARG A 236 -20.49 13.98 1.85
CA ARG A 236 -19.57 12.97 2.37
C ARG A 236 -18.12 13.43 2.19
N LEU A 237 -17.26 13.09 3.13
CA LEU A 237 -15.81 13.30 3.05
C LEU A 237 -15.11 11.98 3.38
N ASP A 238 -14.36 11.44 2.43
CA ASP A 238 -13.53 10.25 2.60
C ASP A 238 -12.07 10.60 2.25
N ALA A 239 -11.09 9.84 2.72
CA ALA A 239 -9.68 10.06 2.41
C ALA A 239 -8.92 8.76 2.14
N VAL A 240 -7.90 8.86 1.28
CA VAL A 240 -6.93 7.81 1.00
C VAL A 240 -5.57 8.25 1.54
N LEU A 241 -5.00 7.44 2.42
CA LEU A 241 -3.66 7.60 2.95
C LEU A 241 -2.75 6.60 2.25
N PHE A 242 -1.74 7.07 1.54
CA PHE A 242 -0.70 6.25 0.93
C PHE A 242 0.55 6.31 1.80
N LEU A 243 1.13 5.15 2.13
CA LEU A 243 2.24 5.03 3.06
C LEU A 243 3.37 4.25 2.42
N ASP A 244 4.59 4.69 2.70
CA ASP A 244 5.81 4.00 2.30
C ASP A 244 6.80 4.02 3.48
N LEU A 245 7.52 2.92 3.68
CA LEU A 245 8.49 2.77 4.76
C LEU A 245 9.85 3.35 4.35
N ASP A 246 10.28 4.38 5.08
CA ASP A 246 11.51 5.09 4.77
C ASP A 246 12.72 4.16 4.93
N ASN A 247 13.53 4.06 3.86
CA ASN A 247 14.77 3.27 3.82
C ASN A 247 14.59 1.76 4.08
N PHE A 248 13.41 1.19 3.79
CA PHE A 248 13.17 -0.26 3.94
C PHE A 248 14.20 -1.13 3.22
N LYS A 249 14.66 -0.72 2.04
CA LYS A 249 15.72 -1.43 1.30
C LYS A 249 17.01 -1.60 2.12
N ILE A 250 17.41 -0.60 2.91
CA ILE A 250 18.61 -0.69 3.76
C ILE A 250 18.44 -1.79 4.83
N ILE A 251 17.21 -1.97 5.33
CA ILE A 251 16.89 -3.02 6.31
C ILE A 251 17.03 -4.40 5.65
N ASN A 252 16.47 -4.60 4.46
CA ASN A 252 16.63 -5.84 3.71
C ASN A 252 18.10 -6.14 3.39
N ASP A 253 18.85 -5.14 2.92
CA ASP A 253 20.26 -5.30 2.56
C ASP A 253 21.16 -5.57 3.79
N SER A 254 20.78 -5.06 4.97
CA SER A 254 21.59 -5.18 6.20
C SER A 254 21.22 -6.37 7.09
N LEU A 255 19.95 -6.78 7.11
CA LEU A 255 19.41 -7.79 8.03
C LEU A 255 18.80 -9.02 7.32
N GLY A 256 18.68 -8.98 5.98
CA GLY A 256 18.09 -10.04 5.17
C GLY A 256 16.58 -9.91 5.00
N HIS A 257 16.05 -10.60 3.98
CA HIS A 257 14.64 -10.53 3.61
C HIS A 257 13.69 -11.05 4.69
N ASP A 258 14.07 -12.09 5.45
CA ASP A 258 13.24 -12.62 6.54
C ASP A 258 12.94 -11.56 7.61
N ALA A 259 13.93 -10.70 7.93
CA ALA A 259 13.74 -9.60 8.87
C ALA A 259 12.83 -8.50 8.28
N GLY A 260 12.94 -8.25 6.97
CA GLY A 260 12.03 -7.37 6.24
C GLY A 260 10.59 -7.86 6.27
N ASP A 261 10.38 -9.16 6.06
CA ASP A 261 9.05 -9.78 6.08
C ASP A 261 8.40 -9.72 7.47
N LEU A 262 9.18 -9.95 8.53
CA LEU A 262 8.74 -9.74 9.91
C LEU A 262 8.36 -8.27 10.17
N LEU A 263 9.18 -7.33 9.69
CA LEU A 263 8.90 -5.90 9.84
C LEU A 263 7.59 -5.52 9.14
N LEU A 264 7.35 -6.02 7.92
CA LEU A 264 6.11 -5.74 7.18
C LEU A 264 4.88 -6.27 7.91
N ASN A 265 4.98 -7.43 8.55
CA ASN A 265 3.89 -8.00 9.37
C ASN A 265 3.61 -7.15 10.63
N GLU A 266 4.66 -6.72 11.33
CA GLU A 266 4.52 -5.86 12.51
C GLU A 266 3.96 -4.47 12.15
N VAL A 267 4.42 -3.89 11.03
CA VAL A 267 3.86 -2.64 10.50
C VAL A 267 2.38 -2.83 10.18
N ALA A 268 2.00 -3.91 9.49
CA ALA A 268 0.60 -4.21 9.18
C ALA A 268 -0.27 -4.29 10.45
N SER A 269 0.23 -4.93 11.51
CA SER A 269 -0.48 -5.00 12.81
C SER A 269 -0.64 -3.61 13.44
N ARG A 270 0.45 -2.85 13.50
CA ARG A 270 0.46 -1.50 14.11
C ARG A 270 -0.41 -0.51 13.35
N LEU A 271 -0.50 -0.63 12.02
CA LEU A 271 -1.42 0.14 11.19
C LEU A 271 -2.88 -0.17 11.53
N LYS A 272 -3.27 -1.45 11.64
CA LYS A 272 -4.64 -1.83 12.02
C LYS A 272 -5.05 -1.23 13.37
N GLU A 273 -4.15 -1.25 14.35
CA GLU A 273 -4.38 -0.61 15.66
C GLU A 273 -4.60 0.89 15.52
N CYS A 274 -3.74 1.56 14.73
CA CYS A 274 -3.85 2.99 14.48
C CYS A 274 -5.18 3.38 13.83
N VAL A 275 -5.80 2.53 13.00
CA VAL A 275 -7.08 2.85 12.37
C VAL A 275 -8.25 2.54 13.31
N ARG A 276 -8.22 1.42 14.04
CA ARG A 276 -9.26 1.07 15.04
C ARG A 276 -9.48 2.15 16.10
N ASP A 277 -8.40 2.79 16.56
CA ASP A 277 -8.49 3.89 17.52
C ASP A 277 -9.22 5.12 16.96
N TYR A 278 -9.24 5.34 15.64
CA TYR A 278 -10.07 6.38 15.03
C TYR A 278 -11.54 5.98 15.05
N ASP A 279 -11.80 4.75 14.60
CA ASP A 279 -13.13 4.16 14.47
C ASP A 279 -13.90 4.18 15.81
N LEU A 280 -13.21 3.95 16.92
CA LEU A 280 -13.80 4.04 18.27
C LEU A 280 -14.12 5.48 18.72
N LEU A 281 -13.38 6.48 18.25
CA LEU A 281 -13.56 7.89 18.65
C LEU A 281 -14.67 8.59 17.87
N THR A 282 -14.96 8.16 16.64
CA THR A 282 -16.03 8.74 15.79
C THR A 282 -17.37 8.01 15.89
N ARG A 283 -17.41 6.78 16.41
CA ARG A 283 -18.64 5.95 16.48
C ARG A 283 -19.50 6.13 17.74
N PHE A 284 -19.42 7.27 18.44
CA PHE A 284 -20.23 7.51 19.65
C PHE A 284 -21.71 7.78 19.39
N GLU A 285 -22.19 7.93 18.15
CA GLU A 285 -23.60 8.31 17.91
C GLU A 285 -24.44 7.40 16.99
N ASP A 286 -23.91 6.40 16.27
CA ASP A 286 -24.78 5.52 15.49
C ASP A 286 -24.31 4.05 15.51
N GLN A 287 -25.08 3.22 16.23
CA GLN A 287 -24.98 1.77 16.18
C GLN A 287 -25.33 1.26 14.77
N GLN A 288 -24.50 0.34 14.27
CA GLN A 288 -24.70 -0.51 13.09
C GLN A 288 -24.59 0.15 11.71
N ARG A 289 -23.35 0.28 11.23
CA ARG A 289 -23.04 0.18 9.80
C ARG A 289 -21.93 -0.84 9.53
N PHE A 290 -22.35 -1.98 8.97
CA PHE A 290 -21.86 -2.68 7.77
C PHE A 290 -20.46 -2.35 7.19
N CYS A 291 -19.41 -2.33 8.02
CA CYS A 291 -18.04 -2.47 7.55
C CYS A 291 -17.41 -3.65 8.31
N ASP A 292 -17.07 -4.73 7.61
CA ASP A 292 -16.35 -5.85 8.22
C ASP A 292 -15.05 -5.33 8.86
N GLN A 293 -14.81 -5.72 10.11
CA GLN A 293 -13.77 -5.15 10.95
C GLN A 293 -12.37 -5.40 10.36
N GLY A 294 -11.66 -4.34 9.95
CA GLY A 294 -10.24 -4.39 9.63
C GLY A 294 -9.85 -4.39 8.14
N GLU A 295 -10.78 -4.08 7.23
CA GLU A 295 -10.50 -3.98 5.78
C GLU A 295 -10.02 -2.60 5.31
N GLU A 296 -9.83 -1.65 6.23
CA GLU A 296 -9.45 -0.27 5.92
C GLU A 296 -7.96 -0.10 5.63
N THR A 297 -7.13 -1.07 6.00
CA THR A 297 -5.69 -1.08 5.74
C THR A 297 -5.39 -2.12 4.68
N MET A 298 -4.62 -1.76 3.65
CA MET A 298 -4.27 -2.59 2.51
C MET A 298 -2.76 -2.55 2.27
N ARG A 299 -2.22 -3.60 1.65
CA ARG A 299 -0.83 -3.62 1.16
C ARG A 299 -0.82 -3.73 -0.36
N LEU A 300 -0.09 -2.83 -1.02
CA LEU A 300 -0.01 -2.82 -2.49
C LEU A 300 1.11 -3.70 -3.03
N GLY A 301 2.18 -3.86 -2.26
CA GLY A 301 3.39 -4.59 -2.63
C GLY A 301 4.62 -3.92 -2.04
N GLY A 302 5.73 -4.66 -1.91
CA GLY A 302 6.94 -4.12 -1.30
C GLY A 302 6.69 -3.57 0.11
N ASP A 303 7.05 -2.31 0.32
CA ASP A 303 6.90 -1.50 1.53
C ASP A 303 5.73 -0.49 1.48
N GLU A 304 4.85 -0.62 0.49
CA GLU A 304 3.72 0.29 0.28
C GLU A 304 2.43 -0.22 0.94
N PHE A 305 1.83 0.64 1.77
CA PHE A 305 0.55 0.41 2.42
C PHE A 305 -0.45 1.52 2.07
N VAL A 306 -1.73 1.20 2.10
CA VAL A 306 -2.82 2.18 1.91
C VAL A 306 -3.80 2.06 3.05
N VAL A 307 -4.27 3.18 3.56
CA VAL A 307 -5.39 3.25 4.49
C VAL A 307 -6.51 4.07 3.88
N VAL A 308 -7.73 3.52 3.88
CA VAL A 308 -8.93 4.22 3.42
C VAL A 308 -9.77 4.62 4.63
N LEU A 309 -10.07 5.90 4.74
CA LEU A 309 -10.89 6.45 5.82
C LEU A 309 -12.23 6.90 5.24
N GLU A 310 -13.31 6.29 5.72
CA GLU A 310 -14.68 6.63 5.32
C GLU A 310 -15.38 7.52 6.37
N CYS A 311 -16.32 8.35 5.94
CA CYS A 311 -17.21 9.17 6.78
C CYS A 311 -16.48 10.13 7.73
N LEU A 312 -15.49 10.87 7.23
CA LEU A 312 -14.78 11.89 7.99
C LEU A 312 -15.70 13.07 8.32
N SER A 313 -15.57 13.64 9.53
CA SER A 313 -16.29 14.86 9.92
C SER A 313 -15.59 16.11 9.39
N GLY A 314 -14.27 16.02 9.18
CA GLY A 314 -13.47 17.08 8.58
C GLY A 314 -12.09 16.61 8.15
N THR A 315 -11.35 17.49 7.47
CA THR A 315 -9.99 17.19 6.99
C THR A 315 -9.00 16.90 8.12
N ASP A 316 -9.23 17.48 9.29
CA ASP A 316 -8.39 17.30 10.48
C ASP A 316 -8.42 15.87 11.02
N ASP A 317 -9.49 15.13 10.74
CA ASP A 317 -9.61 13.72 11.12
C ASP A 317 -8.57 12.87 10.40
N ALA A 318 -8.48 13.00 9.07
CA ALA A 318 -7.49 12.31 8.27
C ALA A 318 -6.06 12.67 8.70
N MET A 319 -5.83 13.95 9.02
CA MET A 319 -4.52 14.41 9.49
C MET A 319 -4.14 13.83 10.85
N ARG A 320 -5.08 13.73 11.79
CA ARG A 320 -4.84 13.08 13.09
C ARG A 320 -4.48 11.61 12.93
N VAL A 321 -5.17 10.88 12.07
CA VAL A 321 -4.85 9.47 11.79
C VAL A 321 -3.47 9.34 11.14
N ALA A 322 -3.18 10.15 10.11
CA ALA A 322 -1.89 10.13 9.42
C ALA A 322 -0.71 10.44 10.36
N GLN A 323 -0.83 11.46 11.21
CA GLN A 323 0.20 11.81 12.19
C GLN A 323 0.39 10.73 13.25
N ARG A 324 -0.71 10.11 13.70
CA ARG A 324 -0.65 8.96 14.62
C ARG A 324 0.11 7.80 13.99
N ILE A 325 -0.16 7.48 12.73
CA ILE A 325 0.54 6.43 12.00
C ILE A 325 2.04 6.73 11.92
N VAL A 326 2.43 7.94 11.50
CA VAL A 326 3.86 8.33 11.44
C VAL A 326 4.53 8.15 12.79
N LYS A 327 3.90 8.63 13.87
CA LYS A 327 4.45 8.51 15.23
C LYS A 327 4.57 7.06 15.68
N ARG A 328 3.54 6.24 15.46
CA ARG A 328 3.52 4.84 15.88
C ARG A 328 4.52 4.00 15.09
N VAL A 329 4.62 4.18 13.78
CA VAL A 329 5.60 3.44 12.97
C VAL A 329 7.03 3.81 13.36
N ALA A 330 7.29 5.04 13.78
CA ALA A 330 8.62 5.45 14.28
C ALA A 330 9.05 4.78 15.60
N GLU A 331 8.14 4.13 16.34
CA GLU A 331 8.48 3.39 17.55
C GLU A 331 9.31 2.13 17.21
N PRO A 332 10.28 1.73 18.06
CA PRO A 332 11.13 0.57 17.78
C PRO A 332 10.35 -0.73 17.50
N PHE A 333 10.81 -1.50 16.52
CA PHE A 333 10.35 -2.86 16.21
C PHE A 333 11.36 -3.88 16.72
N LYS A 334 10.87 -4.94 17.35
CA LYS A 334 11.71 -6.07 17.78
C LYS A 334 11.72 -7.13 16.69
N LEU A 335 12.84 -7.25 15.98
CA LEU A 335 13.04 -8.23 14.92
C LEU A 335 14.06 -9.27 15.40
N GLY A 336 13.57 -10.40 15.90
CA GLY A 336 14.38 -11.39 16.60
C GLY A 336 15.00 -10.81 17.88
N ASP A 337 16.33 -10.78 17.95
CA ASP A 337 17.09 -10.25 19.10
C ASP A 337 17.50 -8.78 18.95
N ARG A 338 17.08 -8.08 17.88
CA ARG A 338 17.48 -6.70 17.58
C ARG A 338 16.29 -5.74 17.62
N TRP A 339 16.58 -4.49 17.96
CA TRP A 339 15.64 -3.38 17.87
C TRP A 339 15.96 -2.53 16.64
N VAL A 340 14.96 -2.27 15.82
CA VAL A 340 15.08 -1.50 14.56
C VAL A 340 14.05 -0.38 14.56
N ASN A 341 14.47 0.80 14.14
CA ASN A 341 13.57 1.94 13.93
C ASN A 341 13.43 2.18 12.43
N VAL A 342 12.19 2.34 11.97
CA VAL A 342 11.87 2.69 10.59
C VAL A 342 10.93 3.89 10.57
N GLY A 343 11.14 4.80 9.63
CA GLY A 343 10.23 5.93 9.41
C GLY A 343 9.12 5.55 8.43
N THR A 344 8.08 6.38 8.34
CA THR A 344 7.14 6.27 7.23
C THR A 344 6.76 7.65 6.72
N SER A 345 6.67 7.77 5.41
CA SER A 345 6.18 8.95 4.72
C SER A 345 4.73 8.70 4.29
N VAL A 346 3.83 9.63 4.60
CA VAL A 346 2.39 9.47 4.38
C VAL A 346 1.84 10.57 3.48
N GLY A 347 1.14 10.18 2.42
CA GLY A 347 0.40 11.06 1.54
C GLY A 347 -1.09 10.95 1.77
N VAL A 348 -1.78 12.07 1.98
CA VAL A 348 -3.23 12.12 2.17
C VAL A 348 -3.88 12.70 0.94
N ALA A 349 -4.84 12.01 0.32
CA ALA A 349 -5.70 12.58 -0.70
C ALA A 349 -7.17 12.45 -0.29
N PHE A 350 -7.89 13.55 -0.31
CA PHE A 350 -9.34 13.55 -0.06
C PHE A 350 -10.07 13.08 -1.31
N VAL A 351 -11.09 12.25 -1.10
CA VAL A 351 -11.99 11.79 -2.15
C VAL A 351 -13.17 12.76 -2.21
N ASP A 352 -13.35 13.38 -3.38
CA ASP A 352 -14.45 14.29 -3.65
C ASP A 352 -15.21 13.87 -4.93
N ALA A 353 -16.26 14.61 -5.27
CA ALA A 353 -17.07 14.33 -6.46
C ALA A 353 -16.34 14.62 -7.80
N GLN A 354 -15.17 15.28 -7.78
CA GLN A 354 -14.39 15.59 -8.99
C GLN A 354 -13.41 14.47 -9.36
N ILE A 355 -13.13 13.53 -8.45
CA ILE A 355 -12.32 12.35 -8.75
C ILE A 355 -13.05 11.46 -9.77
N ARG A 356 -12.35 11.12 -10.87
CA ARG A 356 -12.92 10.34 -11.96
C ARG A 356 -13.04 8.86 -11.63
N ASP A 357 -11.97 8.28 -11.07
CA ASP A 357 -11.85 6.85 -10.83
C ASP A 357 -10.90 6.53 -9.65
N ALA A 358 -10.89 5.26 -9.23
CA ALA A 358 -10.02 4.79 -8.15
C ALA A 358 -8.52 5.01 -8.42
N HIS A 359 -8.08 4.99 -9.68
CA HIS A 359 -6.68 5.20 -10.04
C HIS A 359 -6.25 6.65 -9.81
N GLU A 360 -7.12 7.62 -10.10
CA GLU A 360 -6.86 9.04 -9.83
C GLU A 360 -6.75 9.31 -8.32
N ALA A 361 -7.64 8.74 -7.49
CA ALA A 361 -7.56 8.85 -6.04
C ALA A 361 -6.23 8.30 -5.50
N LEU A 362 -5.84 7.10 -5.96
CA LEU A 362 -4.61 6.46 -5.51
C LEU A 362 -3.36 7.24 -5.95
N ARG A 363 -3.34 7.72 -7.21
CA ARG A 363 -2.23 8.53 -7.75
C ARG A 363 -2.07 9.85 -7.01
N ASN A 364 -3.17 10.48 -6.61
CA ASN A 364 -3.13 11.72 -5.84
C ASN A 364 -2.51 11.48 -4.45
N ALA A 365 -2.89 10.39 -3.78
CA ALA A 365 -2.32 10.02 -2.48
C ALA A 365 -0.82 9.66 -2.59
N ASP A 366 -0.44 8.89 -3.61
CA ASP A 366 0.95 8.56 -3.92
C ASP A 366 1.80 9.82 -4.21
N THR A 367 1.29 10.74 -5.03
CA THR A 367 1.94 12.04 -5.31
C THR A 367 2.19 12.82 -4.01
N ALA A 368 1.25 12.77 -3.06
CA ALA A 368 1.42 13.39 -1.77
C ALA A 368 2.45 12.69 -0.90
N MET A 369 2.48 11.37 -0.89
CA MET A 369 3.47 10.58 -0.17
C MET A 369 4.87 10.88 -0.69
N TYR A 370 5.03 10.98 -2.02
CA TYR A 370 6.31 11.35 -2.63
C TYR A 370 6.77 12.75 -2.19
N ARG A 371 5.86 13.72 -2.10
CA ARG A 371 6.19 15.04 -1.53
C ARG A 371 6.59 14.96 -0.06
N ALA A 372 5.97 14.09 0.74
CA ALA A 372 6.37 13.86 2.12
C ALA A 372 7.81 13.32 2.21
N LYS A 373 8.19 12.39 1.31
CA LYS A 373 9.56 11.88 1.21
C LYS A 373 10.57 12.97 0.87
N THR A 374 10.34 13.71 -0.21
CA THR A 374 11.29 14.74 -0.70
C THR A 374 11.39 15.94 0.23
N SER A 375 10.35 16.23 1.01
CA SER A 375 10.40 17.31 2.00
C SER A 375 11.18 16.94 3.27
N GLY A 376 11.69 15.71 3.38
CA GLY A 376 12.57 15.27 4.47
C GLY A 376 12.07 14.05 5.26
N ARG A 377 11.23 13.20 4.65
CA ARG A 377 10.74 11.89 5.17
C ARG A 377 10.04 11.97 6.53
N GLY A 378 9.51 10.84 7.02
CA GLY A 378 8.93 10.73 8.36
C GLY A 378 7.80 11.72 8.67
N ARG A 379 6.99 12.07 7.66
CA ARG A 379 5.99 13.15 7.76
C ARG A 379 4.77 12.89 6.90
N VAL A 380 3.77 13.75 7.07
CA VAL A 380 2.53 13.75 6.31
C VAL A 380 2.52 14.89 5.31
N ALA A 381 2.05 14.64 4.09
CA ALA A 381 1.72 15.68 3.12
C ALA A 381 0.31 15.45 2.57
N VAL A 382 -0.43 16.54 2.37
CA VAL A 382 -1.80 16.51 1.81
C VAL A 382 -1.74 16.86 0.33
N PHE A 383 -2.43 16.08 -0.49
CA PHE A 383 -2.54 16.33 -1.92
C PHE A 383 -3.26 17.64 -2.20
N ASP A 384 -2.63 18.43 -3.06
CA ASP A 384 -3.15 19.62 -3.70
C ASP A 384 -2.91 19.49 -5.22
N LYS A 385 -3.75 20.09 -6.06
CA LYS A 385 -3.61 19.99 -7.53
C LYS A 385 -2.27 20.55 -8.04
N SER A 386 -1.65 21.49 -7.32
CA SER A 386 -0.29 21.98 -7.57
C SER A 386 0.81 20.93 -7.34
N MET A 387 0.50 19.81 -6.66
CA MET A 387 1.48 18.78 -6.31
C MET A 387 1.94 17.93 -7.46
N HIS A 388 1.02 17.54 -8.34
CA HIS A 388 1.35 16.75 -9.50
C HIS A 388 2.31 17.50 -10.43
N ALA A 389 2.06 18.78 -10.69
CA ALA A 389 2.94 19.61 -11.51
C ALA A 389 4.35 19.74 -10.92
N ALA A 390 4.48 19.90 -9.61
CA ALA A 390 5.79 20.00 -8.96
C ALA A 390 6.59 18.69 -9.01
N VAL A 391 5.92 17.53 -8.90
CA VAL A 391 6.60 16.23 -9.02
C VAL A 391 7.10 16.00 -10.44
N CYS A 392 6.26 16.27 -11.45
CA CYS A 392 6.68 16.18 -12.86
C CYS A 392 7.84 17.15 -13.15
N ALA A 393 7.74 18.41 -12.72
CA ALA A 393 8.80 19.40 -12.90
C ALA A 393 10.12 18.97 -12.23
N ARG A 394 10.05 18.27 -11.09
CA ARG A 394 11.23 17.74 -10.42
C ARG A 394 11.89 16.61 -11.21
N LEU A 395 11.11 15.64 -11.71
CA LEU A 395 11.64 14.55 -12.54
C LEU A 395 12.28 15.09 -13.83
N GLU A 396 11.63 16.07 -14.46
CA GLU A 396 12.19 16.79 -15.61
C GLU A 396 13.51 17.49 -15.24
N MET A 397 13.58 18.14 -14.08
CA MET A 397 14.81 18.79 -13.60
C MET A 397 15.93 17.77 -13.34
N GLU A 398 15.63 16.62 -12.74
CA GLU A 398 16.59 15.55 -12.50
C GLU A 398 17.22 15.03 -13.80
N GLU A 399 16.40 14.82 -14.83
CA GLU A 399 16.88 14.40 -16.15
C GLU A 399 17.77 15.47 -16.79
N GLN A 400 17.31 16.73 -16.78
CA GLN A 400 18.07 17.85 -17.35
C GLN A 400 19.40 18.07 -16.63
N LEU A 401 19.46 17.92 -15.30
CA LEU A 401 20.70 18.05 -14.53
C LEU A 401 21.72 16.97 -14.90
N ARG A 402 21.28 15.72 -15.14
CA ARG A 402 22.20 14.66 -15.61
C ARG A 402 22.82 15.03 -16.95
N ARG A 403 22.02 15.51 -17.89
CA ARG A 403 22.51 15.97 -19.20
C ARG A 403 23.43 17.19 -19.09
N ALA A 404 23.10 18.14 -18.22
CA ALA A 404 23.89 19.35 -18.00
C ALA A 404 25.31 19.06 -17.49
N VAL A 405 25.47 17.99 -16.68
CA VAL A 405 26.79 17.51 -16.25
C VAL A 405 27.61 17.00 -17.44
N ASP A 406 26.98 16.25 -18.35
CA ASP A 406 27.65 15.67 -19.51
C ASP A 406 27.98 16.73 -20.59
N HIS A 407 27.12 17.73 -20.77
CA HIS A 407 27.28 18.77 -21.79
C HIS A 407 28.04 20.02 -21.31
N GLY A 408 28.24 20.19 -20.01
CA GLY A 408 28.92 21.36 -19.45
C GLY A 408 28.07 22.63 -19.45
N ASP A 409 26.76 22.51 -19.21
CA ASP A 409 25.81 23.65 -19.23
C ASP A 409 25.85 24.51 -17.95
N PHE A 410 26.86 24.29 -17.10
CA PHE A 410 27.09 25.05 -15.88
C PHE A 410 28.03 26.23 -16.14
N ARG A 411 27.80 27.33 -15.41
CA ARG A 411 28.69 28.48 -15.40
C ARG A 411 28.94 28.98 -13.99
N LEU A 412 30.09 29.61 -13.80
CA LEU A 412 30.48 30.22 -12.53
C LEU A 412 30.32 31.74 -12.62
N LEU A 413 29.68 32.30 -11.60
CA LEU A 413 29.74 33.73 -11.31
C LEU A 413 30.48 33.94 -9.99
N TYR A 414 30.98 35.15 -9.81
CA TYR A 414 31.86 35.48 -8.70
C TYR A 414 31.33 36.72 -7.98
N GLN A 415 31.06 36.63 -6.68
CA GLN A 415 30.58 37.78 -5.91
C GLN A 415 31.67 38.30 -4.97
N PRO A 416 32.01 39.60 -5.03
CA PRO A 416 33.10 40.15 -4.21
C PRO A 416 32.68 40.34 -2.75
N ILE A 417 33.63 40.05 -1.86
CA ILE A 417 33.56 40.28 -0.41
C ILE A 417 34.49 41.46 -0.07
N VAL A 418 33.91 42.51 0.49
CA VAL A 418 34.56 43.81 0.70
C VAL A 418 34.91 43.98 2.18
N ASP A 419 36.13 44.43 2.46
CA ASP A 419 36.59 44.84 3.79
C ASP A 419 35.97 46.19 4.16
N LEU A 420 35.18 46.21 5.24
CA LEU A 420 34.46 47.41 5.68
C LEU A 420 35.38 48.48 6.27
N SER A 421 36.63 48.14 6.59
CA SER A 421 37.59 49.10 7.17
C SER A 421 38.27 49.97 6.12
N ASN A 422 38.50 49.44 4.91
CA ASN A 422 39.32 50.09 3.88
C ASN A 422 38.71 50.04 2.47
N GLY A 423 37.53 49.41 2.31
CA GLY A 423 36.82 49.32 1.03
C GLY A 423 37.49 48.40 -0.01
N ARG A 424 38.52 47.65 0.34
CA ARG A 424 39.18 46.74 -0.61
C ARG A 424 38.46 45.40 -0.67
N ILE A 425 38.45 44.79 -1.85
CA ILE A 425 37.97 43.42 -2.03
C ILE A 425 38.99 42.48 -1.38
N LYS A 426 38.54 41.64 -0.46
CA LYS A 426 39.36 40.66 0.28
C LYS A 426 39.05 39.22 -0.08
N GLY A 427 37.86 38.95 -0.57
CA GLY A 427 37.42 37.61 -0.92
C GLY A 427 36.47 37.63 -2.09
N VAL A 428 36.24 36.46 -2.65
CA VAL A 428 35.31 36.25 -3.75
C VAL A 428 34.59 34.94 -3.53
N GLU A 429 33.27 34.96 -3.49
CA GLU A 429 32.45 33.75 -3.43
C GLU A 429 32.15 33.22 -4.84
N THR A 430 32.38 31.92 -5.04
CA THR A 430 32.05 31.21 -6.28
C THR A 430 30.62 30.71 -6.24
N LEU A 431 29.85 31.14 -7.23
CA LEU A 431 28.42 30.89 -7.31
C LEU A 431 28.09 30.11 -8.59
N LEU A 432 27.66 28.85 -8.40
CA LEU A 432 27.20 28.00 -9.49
C LEU A 432 25.91 28.54 -10.10
N ARG A 433 25.85 28.56 -11.43
CA ARG A 433 24.65 28.94 -12.18
C ARG A 433 24.37 27.88 -13.24
N TRP A 434 23.08 27.62 -13.41
CA TRP A 434 22.58 26.67 -14.39
C TRP A 434 21.41 27.29 -15.15
N GLN A 435 21.37 27.00 -16.45
CA GLN A 435 20.25 27.33 -17.32
C GLN A 435 19.59 26.03 -17.75
N ASN A 436 18.27 25.96 -17.62
CA ASN A 436 17.54 24.79 -18.09
C ASN A 436 17.54 24.71 -19.63
N GLU A 437 17.05 23.61 -20.20
CA GLU A 437 17.02 23.41 -21.66
C GLU A 437 16.19 24.48 -22.40
N ARG A 438 15.34 25.24 -21.69
CA ARG A 438 14.55 26.36 -22.24
C ARG A 438 15.28 27.71 -22.15
N GLY A 439 16.53 27.75 -21.66
CA GLY A 439 17.34 28.95 -21.50
C GLY A 439 17.00 29.80 -20.27
N VAL A 440 16.18 29.29 -19.34
CA VAL A 440 15.78 30.00 -18.11
C VAL A 440 16.80 29.74 -17.01
N ASN A 441 17.26 30.80 -16.33
CA ASN A 441 18.11 30.65 -15.14
C ASN A 441 17.32 30.01 -14.00
N VAL A 442 17.83 28.91 -13.46
CA VAL A 442 17.23 28.22 -12.31
C VAL A 442 18.00 28.60 -11.04
N SER A 443 17.27 28.85 -9.94
CA SER A 443 17.88 29.23 -8.66
C SER A 443 18.71 28.07 -8.08
N PRO A 444 19.93 28.30 -7.54
CA PRO A 444 20.68 27.29 -6.81
C PRO A 444 19.88 26.61 -5.70
N ASP A 445 18.99 27.34 -5.02
CA ASP A 445 18.13 26.79 -3.97
C ASP A 445 17.13 25.74 -4.49
N GLU A 446 16.84 25.74 -5.80
CA GLU A 446 15.96 24.75 -6.43
C GLU A 446 16.75 23.52 -6.91
N PHE A 447 17.88 23.71 -7.61
CA PHE A 447 18.56 22.60 -8.28
C PHE A 447 19.67 21.94 -7.45
N VAL A 448 20.27 22.62 -6.48
CA VAL A 448 21.31 22.04 -5.60
C VAL A 448 20.77 20.90 -4.73
N PRO A 449 19.61 21.03 -4.05
CA PRO A 449 19.04 19.93 -3.29
C PRO A 449 18.75 18.69 -4.16
N VAL A 450 18.29 18.91 -5.39
CA VAL A 450 18.04 17.83 -6.35
C VAL A 450 19.35 17.11 -6.69
N MET A 451 20.42 17.85 -7.00
CA MET A 451 21.75 17.26 -7.27
C MET A 451 22.31 16.47 -6.08
N GLU A 452 22.08 16.93 -4.85
CA GLU A 452 22.51 16.22 -3.63
C GLU A 452 21.79 14.88 -3.47
N GLU A 453 20.48 14.84 -3.74
CA GLU A 453 19.67 13.63 -3.63
C GLU A 453 20.05 12.60 -4.69
N VAL A 454 20.17 13.01 -5.96
CA VAL A 454 20.53 12.10 -7.06
C VAL A 454 22.02 11.76 -7.12
N GLY A 455 22.84 12.36 -6.24
CA GLY A 455 24.27 12.08 -6.11
C GLY A 455 25.16 12.77 -7.14
N LEU A 456 24.64 13.75 -7.90
CA LEU A 456 25.42 14.52 -8.88
C LEU A 456 26.31 15.60 -8.23
N ILE A 457 26.02 15.99 -6.99
CA ILE A 457 26.71 17.09 -6.30
C ILE A 457 28.23 16.89 -6.22
N SER A 458 28.72 15.66 -6.06
CA SER A 458 30.16 15.39 -5.98
C SER A 458 30.86 15.67 -7.31
N ALA A 459 30.33 15.16 -8.43
CA ALA A 459 30.91 15.37 -9.75
C ALA A 459 30.89 16.86 -10.15
N VAL A 460 29.76 17.54 -9.89
CA VAL A 460 29.65 18.99 -10.14
C VAL A 460 30.60 19.77 -9.24
N GLY A 461 30.73 19.40 -7.96
CA GLY A 461 31.66 20.05 -7.04
C GLY A 461 33.11 19.94 -7.47
N GLU A 462 33.55 18.78 -7.98
CA GLU A 462 34.89 18.62 -8.54
C GLU A 462 35.12 19.56 -9.73
N TRP A 463 34.13 19.66 -10.62
CA TRP A 463 34.18 20.60 -11.74
C TRP A 463 34.22 22.06 -11.25
N VAL A 464 33.36 22.45 -10.30
CA VAL A 464 33.34 23.81 -9.72
C VAL A 464 34.70 24.17 -9.13
N ILE A 465 35.31 23.29 -8.34
CA ILE A 465 36.62 23.55 -7.71
C ILE A 465 37.71 23.68 -8.79
N ARG A 466 37.74 22.77 -9.77
CA ARG A 466 38.73 22.80 -10.85
C ARG A 466 38.60 24.06 -11.70
N GLU A 467 37.39 24.38 -12.13
CA GLU A 467 37.12 25.51 -13.01
C GLU A 467 37.36 26.83 -12.28
N SER A 468 36.85 26.98 -11.05
CA SER A 468 37.05 28.20 -10.25
C SER A 468 38.53 28.46 -9.95
N THR A 469 39.29 27.43 -9.55
CA THR A 469 40.72 27.59 -9.24
C THR A 469 41.56 27.86 -10.49
N THR A 470 41.19 27.29 -11.64
CA THR A 470 41.85 27.55 -12.93
C THR A 470 41.56 28.98 -13.41
N GLN A 471 40.29 29.35 -13.51
CA GLN A 471 39.86 30.67 -13.99
C GLN A 471 40.36 31.79 -13.07
N PHE A 472 40.03 31.70 -11.78
CA PHE A 472 40.40 32.71 -10.80
C PHE A 472 41.91 32.76 -10.58
N GLY A 473 42.58 31.60 -10.56
CA GLY A 473 44.04 31.53 -10.48
C GLY A 473 44.73 32.23 -11.66
N GLY A 474 44.25 32.02 -12.89
CA GLY A 474 44.76 32.72 -14.08
C GLY A 474 44.56 34.24 -14.00
N MET A 475 43.40 34.70 -13.53
CA MET A 475 43.14 36.13 -13.31
C MET A 475 44.07 36.71 -12.23
N LEU A 476 44.26 36.01 -11.10
CA LEU A 476 45.13 36.44 -10.00
C LEU A 476 46.57 36.72 -10.46
N GLN A 477 47.09 35.93 -11.40
CA GLN A 477 48.46 36.13 -11.92
C GLN A 477 48.63 37.43 -12.72
N ARG A 478 47.54 38.01 -13.22
CA ARG A 478 47.55 39.29 -13.95
C ARG A 478 47.41 40.51 -13.02
N LEU A 479 47.09 40.29 -11.75
CA LEU A 479 46.93 41.35 -10.76
C LEU A 479 48.27 41.69 -10.08
N PRO A 480 48.45 42.94 -9.61
CA PRO A 480 49.61 43.33 -8.81
C PRO A 480 49.75 42.47 -7.55
N ASP A 481 50.98 42.16 -7.16
CA ASP A 481 51.31 41.34 -5.97
C ASP A 481 50.61 41.84 -4.69
N SER A 482 50.53 43.16 -4.51
CA SER A 482 49.87 43.81 -3.36
C SER A 482 48.37 43.50 -3.22
N ILE A 483 47.72 43.14 -4.33
CA ILE A 483 46.30 42.73 -4.37
C ILE A 483 46.23 41.20 -4.35
N ARG A 484 46.99 40.55 -5.24
CA ARG A 484 47.03 39.09 -5.45
C ARG A 484 47.26 38.32 -4.15
N ASP A 485 48.11 38.83 -3.27
CA ASP A 485 48.51 38.14 -2.04
C ASP A 485 47.50 38.33 -0.90
N THR A 486 46.44 39.12 -1.12
CA THR A 486 45.45 39.45 -0.08
C THR A 486 44.03 38.95 -0.37
N ILE A 487 43.77 38.47 -1.59
CA ILE A 487 42.44 38.01 -2.00
C ILE A 487 42.34 36.48 -1.88
N TYR A 488 41.24 36.00 -1.30
CA TYR A 488 40.88 34.58 -1.22
C TYR A 488 39.70 34.21 -2.15
N LEU A 489 39.59 32.92 -2.47
CA LEU A 489 38.49 32.31 -3.22
C LEU A 489 37.66 31.43 -2.28
N GLY A 490 36.37 31.74 -2.14
CA GLY A 490 35.36 30.95 -1.43
C GLY A 490 34.62 30.01 -2.37
N VAL A 491 34.44 28.75 -1.97
CA VAL A 491 33.64 27.75 -2.68
C VAL A 491 32.73 27.01 -1.71
N ASN A 492 31.45 26.94 -2.06
CA ASN A 492 30.43 26.23 -1.28
C ASN A 492 30.65 24.70 -1.30
N LEU A 493 30.45 24.06 -0.14
CA LEU A 493 30.61 22.63 0.07
C LEU A 493 29.37 22.03 0.74
N SER A 494 28.79 21.01 0.12
CA SER A 494 27.67 20.28 0.71
C SER A 494 28.10 19.40 1.88
N SER A 495 27.16 19.12 2.78
CA SER A 495 27.36 18.15 3.88
C SER A 495 27.67 16.74 3.37
N ARG A 496 27.14 16.37 2.20
CA ARG A 496 27.40 15.06 1.58
C ARG A 496 28.86 14.93 1.12
N GLN A 497 29.40 15.98 0.49
CA GLN A 497 30.80 16.03 0.06
C GLN A 497 31.78 16.06 1.24
N LEU A 498 31.45 16.79 2.32
CA LEU A 498 32.29 16.85 3.52
C LEU A 498 32.46 15.47 4.18
N ASN A 499 31.42 14.64 4.13
CA ASN A 499 31.46 13.28 4.68
C ASN A 499 32.13 12.26 3.74
N ASP A 500 32.45 12.63 2.51
CA ASP A 500 33.09 11.77 1.52
C ASP A 500 34.61 11.99 1.49
N GLN A 501 35.35 11.06 2.09
CA GLN A 501 36.82 11.12 2.12
C GLN A 501 37.45 11.03 0.73
N SER A 502 36.78 10.39 -0.24
CA SER A 502 37.30 10.29 -1.60
C SER A 502 37.24 11.66 -2.29
N PHE A 503 36.13 12.38 -2.10
CA PHE A 503 35.96 13.75 -2.57
C PHE A 503 36.99 14.70 -1.95
N LEU A 504 37.21 14.64 -0.63
CA LEU A 504 38.22 15.49 0.03
C LEU A 504 39.63 15.26 -0.52
N ARG A 505 39.99 14.01 -0.81
CA ARG A 505 41.29 13.68 -1.45
C ARG A 505 41.35 14.25 -2.87
N ARG A 506 40.27 14.13 -3.63
CA ARG A 506 40.16 14.64 -5.00
C ARG A 506 40.26 16.17 -5.05
N LEU A 507 39.65 16.86 -4.09
CA LEU A 507 39.78 18.32 -3.89
C LEU A 507 41.24 18.72 -3.73
N LEU A 508 41.97 18.08 -2.80
CA LEU A 508 43.38 18.40 -2.58
C LEU A 508 44.21 18.15 -3.83
N GLN A 509 43.94 17.06 -4.55
CA GLN A 509 44.60 16.77 -5.82
C GLN A 509 44.30 17.82 -6.89
N ILE A 510 43.07 18.33 -6.97
CA ILE A 510 42.72 19.41 -7.90
C ILE A 510 43.51 20.68 -7.59
N LEU A 511 43.62 21.08 -6.32
CA LEU A 511 44.40 22.26 -5.93
C LEU A 511 45.89 22.11 -6.26
N ASP A 512 46.44 20.91 -6.11
CA ASP A 512 47.83 20.63 -6.49
C ASP A 512 48.02 20.64 -8.01
N GLU A 513 47.07 20.09 -8.76
CA GLU A 513 47.07 20.10 -10.24
C GLU A 513 46.97 21.51 -10.81
N THR A 514 46.15 22.39 -10.22
CA THR A 514 45.99 23.78 -10.67
C THR A 514 47.07 24.72 -10.13
N GLY A 515 47.84 24.27 -9.14
CA GLY A 515 48.84 25.10 -8.46
C GLY A 515 48.24 26.24 -7.65
N PHE A 516 46.95 26.16 -7.32
CA PHE A 516 46.28 27.20 -6.54
C PHE A 516 46.73 27.14 -5.08
N ASP A 517 47.13 28.28 -4.53
CA ASP A 517 47.60 28.34 -3.15
C ASP A 517 46.47 28.01 -2.17
N ARG A 518 46.62 26.89 -1.48
CA ARG A 518 45.65 26.35 -0.52
C ARG A 518 45.28 27.38 0.58
N ARG A 519 46.20 28.27 0.97
CA ARG A 519 45.96 29.31 1.99
C ARG A 519 44.92 30.35 1.57
N ARG A 520 44.77 30.53 0.25
CA ARG A 520 43.81 31.43 -0.37
C ARG A 520 42.51 30.72 -0.75
N PHE A 521 42.42 29.41 -0.57
CA PHE A 521 41.20 28.65 -0.82
C PHE A 521 40.38 28.51 0.47
N LYS A 522 39.12 28.91 0.43
CA LYS A 522 38.19 28.87 1.55
C LYS A 522 36.98 28.01 1.18
N LEU A 523 36.63 27.09 2.05
CA LEU A 523 35.44 26.26 1.91
C LEU A 523 34.32 26.84 2.76
N GLU A 524 33.18 27.08 2.12
CA GLU A 524 31.97 27.61 2.76
C GLU A 524 30.99 26.47 2.99
N MET A 525 30.51 26.31 4.21
CA MET A 525 29.59 25.23 4.57
C MET A 525 28.49 25.74 5.48
N ARG A 526 27.27 25.29 5.21
CA ARG A 526 26.11 25.59 6.06
C ARG A 526 26.31 25.05 7.48
N GLU A 527 25.59 25.65 8.43
CA GLU A 527 25.49 25.15 9.79
C GLU A 527 25.06 23.66 9.80
N THR A 528 25.89 22.78 10.37
CA THR A 528 25.62 21.34 10.43
C THR A 528 24.59 21.04 11.52
N ALA A 529 23.33 20.85 11.12
CA ALA A 529 22.25 20.46 12.04
C ALA A 529 22.35 19.00 12.54
N ASP A 530 23.11 18.13 11.86
CA ASP A 530 23.12 16.70 12.15
C ASP A 530 24.26 16.28 13.10
N GLN A 531 23.94 16.18 14.40
CA GLN A 531 24.85 15.68 15.44
C GLN A 531 25.37 14.26 15.17
N ARG A 532 24.68 13.44 14.36
CA ARG A 532 25.04 12.04 14.10
C ARG A 532 26.27 11.89 13.20
N SER A 533 26.65 12.94 12.46
CA SER A 533 27.80 12.96 11.53
C SER A 533 29.03 13.70 12.09
N GLY A 534 28.95 14.21 13.33
CA GLY A 534 29.90 15.18 13.89
C GLY A 534 31.37 14.73 13.89
N ALA A 535 31.66 13.45 14.17
CA ALA A 535 33.06 12.99 14.27
C ALA A 535 33.77 12.91 12.90
N ARG A 536 33.08 12.45 11.85
CA ARG A 536 33.68 12.35 10.50
C ARG A 536 33.81 13.73 9.84
N ALA A 537 32.78 14.56 9.96
CA ALA A 537 32.82 15.93 9.47
C ALA A 537 33.94 16.74 10.16
N LEU A 538 34.08 16.59 11.48
CA LEU A 538 35.18 17.20 12.24
C LEU A 538 36.56 16.76 11.74
N ALA A 539 36.77 15.45 11.58
CA ALA A 539 38.04 14.93 11.08
C ALA A 539 38.35 15.45 9.66
N GLY A 540 37.34 15.52 8.79
CA GLY A 540 37.47 16.11 7.45
C GLY A 540 37.88 17.59 7.50
N MET A 541 37.18 18.40 8.30
CA MET A 541 37.50 19.82 8.49
C MET A 541 38.91 20.03 9.06
N GLN A 542 39.31 19.24 10.06
CA GLN A 542 40.66 19.32 10.63
C GLN A 542 41.73 18.95 9.59
N SER A 543 41.51 17.90 8.80
CA SER A 543 42.42 17.49 7.73
C SER A 543 42.57 18.58 6.65
N LEU A 544 41.48 19.24 6.28
CA LEU A 544 41.50 20.35 5.32
C LEU A 544 42.23 21.57 5.88
N ASN A 545 41.95 21.92 7.15
CA ASN A 545 42.60 23.04 7.83
C ASN A 545 44.12 22.82 7.97
N GLN A 546 44.55 21.62 8.37
CA GLN A 546 45.98 21.24 8.42
C GLN A 546 46.65 21.28 7.04
N SER A 547 45.88 21.08 5.97
CA SER A 547 46.35 21.20 4.59
C SER A 547 46.48 22.66 4.11
N GLY A 548 46.08 23.63 4.94
CA GLY A 548 46.15 25.06 4.68
C GLY A 548 44.85 25.69 4.17
N ILE A 549 43.77 24.92 4.01
CA ILE A 549 42.48 25.42 3.50
C ILE A 549 41.70 26.07 4.65
N GLY A 550 41.16 27.27 4.43
CA GLY A 550 40.33 27.95 5.44
C GLY A 550 38.89 27.42 5.43
N ILE A 551 38.27 27.38 6.61
CA ILE A 551 36.89 26.91 6.80
C ILE A 551 36.00 28.10 7.19
N HIS A 552 34.98 28.34 6.39
CA HIS A 552 33.97 29.37 6.59
C HIS A 552 32.62 28.71 6.89
N ILE A 553 31.93 29.21 7.91
CA ILE A 553 30.56 28.80 8.21
C ILE A 553 29.59 29.76 7.53
N ASP A 554 28.66 29.20 6.77
CA ASP A 554 27.65 29.89 5.98
C ASP A 554 26.24 29.74 6.58
N ASP A 555 25.31 30.59 6.15
CA ASP A 555 23.90 30.61 6.58
C ASP A 555 23.72 30.73 8.12
N PHE A 556 24.65 31.39 8.83
CA PHE A 556 24.63 31.42 10.30
C PHE A 556 23.38 32.15 10.83
N GLY A 557 22.59 31.45 11.67
CA GLY A 557 21.40 31.97 12.33
C GLY A 557 20.05 31.46 11.80
N LYS A 558 20.02 30.73 10.68
CA LYS A 558 18.79 30.13 10.12
C LYS A 558 18.32 28.85 10.83
N GLY A 559 19.22 28.14 11.52
CA GLY A 559 18.95 26.85 12.19
C GLY A 559 18.82 26.94 13.73
N GLN A 560 18.67 25.78 14.40
CA GLN A 560 18.85 25.71 15.86
C GLN A 560 20.33 25.91 16.16
N SER A 561 20.73 27.17 16.37
CA SER A 561 22.13 27.54 16.49
C SER A 561 22.82 26.79 17.64
N SER A 562 23.75 25.89 17.31
CA SER A 562 24.59 25.27 18.34
C SER A 562 25.89 26.07 18.41
N LEU A 563 25.99 27.00 19.36
CA LEU A 563 27.25 27.69 19.69
C LEU A 563 28.41 26.73 19.98
N LEU A 564 28.09 25.45 20.20
CA LEU A 564 29.02 24.33 20.32
C LEU A 564 29.87 24.11 19.06
N CYS A 565 29.41 24.50 17.86
CA CYS A 565 30.18 24.34 16.62
C CYS A 565 31.51 25.12 16.65
N PHE A 566 31.52 26.31 17.26
CA PHE A 566 32.71 27.14 17.36
C PHE A 566 33.79 26.58 18.28
N GLN A 567 33.42 25.82 19.30
CA GLN A 567 34.38 25.26 20.24
C GLN A 567 35.09 24.04 19.64
N ALA A 568 34.46 23.33 18.71
CA ALA A 568 34.96 22.08 18.14
C ALA A 568 35.66 22.24 16.77
N TYR A 569 35.27 23.25 15.97
CA TYR A 569 35.70 23.36 14.57
C TYR A 569 36.77 24.44 14.35
N PRO A 570 37.72 24.24 13.42
CA PRO A 570 38.74 25.23 13.09
C PRO A 570 38.19 26.32 12.15
N VAL A 571 37.20 27.08 12.62
CA VAL A 571 36.48 28.12 11.86
C VAL A 571 37.30 29.40 11.76
N GLU A 572 37.50 29.91 10.55
CA GLU A 572 38.18 31.18 10.29
C GLU A 572 37.20 32.35 10.17
N THR A 573 36.07 32.12 9.50
CA THR A 573 35.09 33.16 9.17
C THR A 573 33.67 32.65 9.34
N VAL A 574 32.77 33.54 9.75
CA VAL A 574 31.32 33.32 9.85
C VAL A 574 30.61 34.26 8.89
N LYS A 575 29.75 33.72 8.04
CA LYS A 575 28.88 34.50 7.16
C LYS A 575 27.49 34.60 7.82
N ILE A 576 27.06 35.83 8.12
CA ILE A 576 25.74 36.12 8.68
C ILE A 576 24.74 36.15 7.53
N ASP A 577 23.72 35.31 7.64
CA ASP A 577 22.72 35.16 6.59
C ASP A 577 21.96 36.46 6.28
N ARG A 578 21.54 36.59 5.01
CA ARG A 578 20.75 37.71 4.51
C ARG A 578 19.45 37.95 5.29
N SER A 579 18.82 36.92 5.86
CA SER A 579 17.57 37.11 6.63
C SER A 579 17.78 38.04 7.83
N PHE A 580 18.97 38.02 8.43
CA PHE A 580 19.33 38.90 9.53
C PHE A 580 19.67 40.30 9.04
N THR A 581 20.51 40.42 8.01
CA THR A 581 20.98 41.72 7.48
C THR A 581 19.87 42.53 6.81
N ALA A 582 18.89 41.87 6.19
CA ALA A 582 17.79 42.53 5.49
C ALA A 582 16.96 43.45 6.42
N GLN A 583 16.79 43.07 7.69
CA GLN A 583 15.89 43.77 8.62
C GLN A 583 16.60 44.64 9.67
N ILE A 584 17.93 44.73 9.68
CA ILE A 584 18.69 45.45 10.74
C ILE A 584 18.39 46.95 10.85
N VAL A 585 17.81 47.56 9.82
CA VAL A 585 17.43 48.99 9.83
C VAL A 585 16.03 49.19 10.40
N SER A 586 15.12 48.23 10.16
CA SER A 586 13.70 48.36 10.48
C SER A 586 13.26 47.63 11.75
N ASP A 587 13.98 46.58 12.16
CA ASP A 587 13.66 45.78 13.34
C ASP A 587 14.81 45.78 14.35
N ASN A 588 14.54 46.33 15.53
CA ASN A 588 15.47 46.37 16.65
C ASN A 588 15.88 44.98 17.14
N SER A 589 15.01 43.97 17.04
CA SER A 589 15.30 42.59 17.45
C SER A 589 16.40 41.98 16.57
N HIS A 590 16.25 42.09 15.24
CA HIS A 590 17.26 41.64 14.28
C HIS A 590 18.58 42.42 14.43
N ALA A 591 18.50 43.73 14.70
CA ALA A 591 19.69 44.55 14.96
C ALA A 591 20.45 44.10 16.21
N VAL A 592 19.75 43.84 17.32
CA VAL A 592 20.35 43.36 18.58
C VAL A 592 20.98 41.97 18.39
N ILE A 593 20.28 41.04 17.73
CA ILE A 593 20.79 39.69 17.47
C ILE A 593 22.04 39.76 16.59
N THR A 594 21.98 40.49 15.47
CA THR A 594 23.13 40.65 14.55
C THR A 594 24.33 41.22 15.28
N ARG A 595 24.13 42.26 16.11
CA ARG A 595 25.21 42.83 16.93
C ARG A 595 25.79 41.84 17.93
N ALA A 596 24.95 41.04 18.59
CA ALA A 596 25.40 40.03 19.54
C ALA A 596 26.21 38.92 18.84
N VAL A 597 25.76 38.44 17.68
CA VAL A 597 26.50 37.49 16.84
C VAL A 597 27.86 38.07 16.44
N ILE A 598 27.90 39.36 16.08
CA ILE A 598 29.15 40.03 15.73
C ILE A 598 30.16 39.98 16.88
N GLN A 599 29.73 40.35 18.08
CA GLN A 599 30.60 40.37 19.25
C GLN A 599 31.04 38.97 19.66
N LEU A 600 30.15 37.99 19.57
CA LEU A 600 30.44 36.60 19.93
C LEU A 600 31.49 35.98 19.00
N ALA A 601 31.34 36.12 17.68
CA ALA A 601 32.30 35.56 16.74
C ALA A 601 33.70 36.17 16.93
N HIS A 602 33.80 37.47 17.24
CA HIS A 602 35.09 38.09 17.60
C HIS A 602 35.70 37.52 18.87
N GLN A 603 34.90 37.26 19.91
CA GLN A 603 35.36 36.63 21.15
C GLN A 603 35.88 35.19 20.92
N LEU A 604 35.38 34.54 19.88
CA LEU A 604 35.79 33.19 19.46
C LEU A 604 36.94 33.21 18.43
N GLY A 605 37.47 34.39 18.10
CA GLY A 605 38.59 34.56 17.18
C GLY A 605 38.24 34.44 15.69
N ALA A 606 36.95 34.35 15.35
CA ALA A 606 36.48 34.28 13.97
C ALA A 606 36.22 35.67 13.36
N ARG A 607 36.50 35.82 12.07
CA ARG A 607 36.09 37.00 11.29
C ARG A 607 34.64 36.88 10.85
N ILE A 608 34.05 37.99 10.42
CA ILE A 608 32.64 38.04 10.06
C ILE A 608 32.46 38.66 8.68
N VAL A 609 31.60 38.01 7.88
CA VAL A 609 31.07 38.51 6.63
C VAL A 609 29.57 38.70 6.81
N ALA A 610 29.05 39.90 6.55
CA ALA A 610 27.61 40.11 6.48
C ALA A 610 27.12 39.95 5.03
N GLU A 611 26.16 39.05 4.80
CA GLU A 611 25.62 38.78 3.47
C GLU A 611 24.40 39.63 3.14
N GLY A 612 24.09 39.81 1.87
CA GLY A 612 22.87 40.48 1.44
C GLY A 612 22.79 41.96 1.80
N VAL A 613 23.93 42.66 1.90
CA VAL A 613 23.95 44.11 2.11
C VAL A 613 23.48 44.82 0.83
N GLU A 614 22.39 45.56 0.94
CA GLU A 614 21.68 46.21 -0.16
C GLU A 614 21.63 47.75 -0.03
N SER A 615 21.91 48.29 1.16
CA SER A 615 21.88 49.73 1.40
C SER A 615 23.08 50.27 2.20
N GLU A 616 23.35 51.57 2.03
CA GLU A 616 24.37 52.31 2.77
C GLU A 616 24.09 52.32 4.28
N GLN A 617 22.81 52.35 4.66
CA GLN A 617 22.38 52.32 6.07
C GLN A 617 22.74 50.99 6.73
N GLN A 618 22.49 49.86 6.04
CA GLN A 618 22.89 48.53 6.51
C GLN A 618 24.41 48.45 6.68
N MET A 619 25.16 48.87 5.64
CA MET A 619 26.63 48.92 5.68
C MET A 619 27.16 49.75 6.86
N SER A 620 26.60 50.94 7.08
CA SER A 620 27.01 51.86 8.13
C SER A 620 26.79 51.29 9.53
N LEU A 621 25.67 50.57 9.75
CA LEU A 621 25.38 49.88 11.01
C LEU A 621 26.36 48.72 11.24
N LEU A 622 26.57 47.88 10.22
CA LEU A 622 27.49 46.74 10.30
C LEU A 622 28.92 47.19 10.60
N ARG A 623 29.40 48.26 9.95
CA ARG A 623 30.70 48.88 10.22
C ARG A 623 30.80 49.40 11.65
N ARG A 624 29.75 50.09 12.15
CA ARG A 624 29.69 50.59 13.52
C ARG A 624 29.71 49.48 14.57
N TRP A 625 29.12 48.32 14.27
CA TRP A 625 29.14 47.15 15.14
C TRP A 625 30.43 46.35 15.06
N GLY A 626 31.37 46.74 14.19
CA GLY A 626 32.67 46.10 14.05
C GLY A 626 32.71 44.92 13.07
N CYS A 627 31.68 44.75 12.22
CA CYS A 627 31.70 43.72 11.19
C CYS A 627 32.95 43.89 10.29
N ASN A 628 33.65 42.79 10.00
CA ASN A 628 34.93 42.85 9.29
C ASN A 628 34.73 43.04 7.79
N MET A 629 33.83 42.26 7.20
CA MET A 629 33.62 42.18 5.77
C MET A 629 32.12 42.15 5.45
N ALA A 630 31.76 42.50 4.21
CA ALA A 630 30.40 42.40 3.74
C ALA A 630 30.32 42.03 2.26
N GLN A 631 29.21 41.41 1.89
CA GLN A 631 28.86 41.02 0.54
C GLN A 631 27.40 41.35 0.28
N GLY A 632 27.08 41.76 -0.94
CA GLY A 632 25.71 42.09 -1.32
C GLY A 632 25.63 43.04 -2.49
N TYR A 633 24.39 43.28 -2.96
CA TYR A 633 24.13 44.05 -4.17
C TYR A 633 24.47 45.53 -4.04
N PHE A 634 24.61 46.04 -2.80
CA PHE A 634 25.14 47.37 -2.56
C PHE A 634 26.57 47.53 -3.11
N PHE A 635 27.39 46.48 -3.04
CA PHE A 635 28.74 46.48 -3.58
C PHE A 635 28.74 46.01 -5.04
N ALA A 636 28.30 44.78 -5.27
CA ALA A 636 28.12 44.23 -6.60
C ALA A 636 27.22 42.99 -6.57
N PRO A 637 26.39 42.77 -7.61
CA PRO A 637 25.78 41.47 -7.84
C PRO A 637 26.87 40.44 -8.21
N PRO A 638 26.54 39.14 -8.31
CA PRO A 638 27.44 38.14 -8.89
C PRO A 638 27.90 38.53 -10.30
N LEU A 639 29.21 38.55 -10.53
CA LEU A 639 29.86 39.05 -11.73
C LEU A 639 30.50 37.94 -12.57
N SER A 640 30.73 38.22 -13.84
CA SER A 640 31.68 37.46 -14.65
C SER A 640 33.12 37.68 -14.13
N LEU A 641 34.04 36.78 -14.47
CA LEU A 641 35.45 36.93 -14.09
C LEU A 641 36.06 38.24 -14.64
N GLU A 642 35.70 38.63 -15.86
CA GLU A 642 36.18 39.87 -16.48
C GLU A 642 35.66 41.13 -15.79
N ASP A 643 34.39 41.13 -15.37
CA ASP A 643 33.80 42.25 -14.64
C ASP A 643 34.38 42.34 -13.22
N LEU A 644 34.65 41.20 -12.59
CA LEU A 644 35.34 41.14 -11.30
C LEU A 644 36.76 41.71 -11.40
N GLU A 645 37.54 41.30 -12.41
CA GLU A 645 38.89 41.83 -12.65
C GLU A 645 38.85 43.36 -12.80
N ARG A 646 37.91 43.86 -13.60
CA ARG A 646 37.69 45.30 -13.79
C ARG A 646 37.34 46.01 -12.49
N LEU A 647 36.51 45.42 -11.63
CA LEU A 647 36.14 45.99 -10.34
C LEU A 647 37.32 45.99 -9.36
N ILE A 648 38.15 44.94 -9.35
CA ILE A 648 39.35 44.86 -8.51
C ILE A 648 40.37 45.95 -8.90
N VAL A 649 40.59 46.13 -10.20
CA VAL A 649 41.54 47.14 -10.72
C VAL A 649 40.99 48.56 -10.58
N GLN A 650 39.67 48.75 -10.72
CA GLN A 650 39.00 50.05 -10.58
C GLN A 650 37.85 50.00 -9.55
N PRO A 651 38.18 50.02 -8.24
CA PRO A 651 37.19 49.88 -7.16
C PRO A 651 36.10 50.96 -7.17
N THR A 652 36.39 52.14 -7.74
CA THR A 652 35.47 53.28 -7.83
C THR A 652 34.27 53.05 -8.77
N ARG A 653 34.27 51.94 -9.54
CA ARG A 653 33.13 51.55 -10.39
C ARG A 653 31.91 51.10 -9.60
N SER A 654 32.10 50.62 -8.38
CA SER A 654 30.99 50.34 -7.46
C SER A 654 30.75 51.55 -6.57
N THR A 655 29.51 52.04 -6.55
CA THR A 655 29.10 53.13 -5.64
C THR A 655 29.27 52.74 -4.18
N GLY A 656 28.95 51.49 -3.82
CA GLY A 656 29.11 50.99 -2.45
C GLY A 656 30.56 50.77 -2.02
N VAL A 657 31.45 50.41 -2.94
CA VAL A 657 32.89 50.37 -2.65
C VAL A 657 33.46 51.78 -2.55
N LYS A 658 33.03 52.68 -3.44
CA LYS A 658 33.47 54.07 -3.46
C LYS A 658 33.11 54.82 -2.17
N SER A 659 31.94 54.56 -1.58
CA SER A 659 31.55 55.20 -0.31
C SER A 659 32.48 54.81 0.85
N LEU A 660 32.96 53.56 0.90
CA LEU A 660 33.93 53.11 1.89
C LEU A 660 35.32 53.72 1.69
N ILE A 661 35.74 53.92 0.44
CA ILE A 661 37.06 54.50 0.12
C ILE A 661 37.07 56.02 0.37
N GLY A 662 35.97 56.73 0.09
CA GLY A 662 35.86 58.17 0.31
C GLY A 662 36.00 58.59 1.78
N ASP A 663 35.59 57.74 2.71
CA ASP A 663 35.70 57.94 4.16
C ASP A 663 37.13 57.69 4.71
N VAL A 664 37.96 56.94 3.97
CA VAL A 664 39.27 56.47 4.41
C VAL A 664 40.29 57.09 3.46
N GLY A 665 40.68 58.34 3.72
CA GLY A 665 41.62 59.11 2.88
C GLY A 665 42.77 58.23 2.36
N GLY A 666 42.68 57.85 1.09
CA GLY A 666 43.42 56.73 0.52
C GLY A 666 44.19 57.14 -0.73
N ILE A 667 45.41 56.64 -0.83
CA ILE A 667 46.31 56.86 -1.97
C ILE A 667 45.83 55.99 -3.16
N PHE A 668 45.41 56.65 -4.23
CA PHE A 668 45.06 56.04 -5.51
C PHE A 668 46.32 55.61 -6.26
N TYR A 669 46.21 54.68 -7.20
CA TYR A 669 47.25 54.49 -8.21
C TYR A 669 46.61 54.65 -9.59
N HIS A 670 47.11 55.61 -10.37
CA HIS A 670 46.77 55.76 -11.78
C HIS A 670 48.06 55.57 -12.57
N ASP A 671 48.07 54.65 -13.54
CA ASP A 671 49.24 54.24 -14.32
C ASP A 671 50.48 53.88 -13.46
N GLY A 672 50.28 53.14 -12.36
CA GLY A 672 51.37 52.65 -11.52
C GLY A 672 52.03 53.70 -10.60
N GLN A 673 51.48 54.92 -10.52
CA GLN A 673 51.96 55.99 -9.63
C GLN A 673 50.95 56.32 -8.51
N PRO A 674 51.38 56.48 -7.25
CA PRO A 674 50.50 56.84 -6.15
C PRO A 674 50.01 58.30 -6.24
N ILE A 675 48.70 58.52 -6.29
CA ILE A 675 48.04 59.82 -6.14
C ILE A 675 47.42 59.87 -4.74
N VAL A 676 47.91 60.76 -3.88
CA VAL A 676 47.30 61.05 -2.58
C VAL A 676 46.11 61.99 -2.79
N SER A 677 44.88 61.61 -2.44
CA SER A 677 43.81 62.61 -2.30
C SER A 677 44.00 63.38 -0.99
N GLY A 678 44.60 64.56 -1.09
CA GLY A 678 44.53 65.56 -0.03
C GLY A 678 43.12 66.18 -0.01
N ILE A 679 42.52 66.21 1.17
CA ILE A 679 41.30 66.98 1.45
C ILE A 679 41.68 68.47 1.47
N SER A 680 40.88 69.29 0.78
CA SER A 680 40.59 70.67 1.17
C SER A 680 39.09 70.78 1.40
#